data_AF-A0A319C127-F1
#
_entry.id   AF-A0A319C127-F1
#
_cell.length_a   1.000
_cell.length_b   1.000
_cell.length_c   1.000
_cell.angle_alpha   90.00
_cell.angle_beta   90.00
_cell.angle_gamma   90.00
#
_symmetry.space_group_name_H-M   'P 1'
#
loop_
_entity.id
_entity.type
_entity.pdbx_description
1 polymer ?
#
loop_
_entity_poly.entity_id
_entity_poly.type
_entity_poly.pdbx_seq_one_letter_code
_entity_poly.pdbx_strand_id
1 'polypeptide(L)'
;GRPAVCPDSCTSYDPIDWFTFRDVPQITQCNETMLLDFNIFNDLKDTNVHNSLHVCCSGGLDKLQNSSTVKLTSTDLTNRDVTYQIAARGPSPSASGESNYPKLLDALRSYLTGYTQKQEIFGYTDQVAAGVYLGGSVQQVSNVEFAIETLSNFLTDASYSIAAIQYCGSNANETIGVALDLNGDIPTIQKYVQSWHAGKCGSGFDKNITGSASLAFQGRHSEGNGTHSTHFRVSRGSHGHRVTHFHQRKDATCTYRQVVSGDTCDQLISDCGITSTEFYDYNTASDLCTGLIPGQYVCCSSGSLPDFSPSAYSNGTCYTYSVQSGDSCSSLASTYSLTEAKIESYNNETWAWYGCGNLQAGQNICLSTGNPPYPLPIANAECGPQVAGTIFNSTKSTDWESYNPCPLNACCDAFGQCGITPVYCNRTFAENKNPGTAANGSNGCLSNCGTTITNWAVPPSSFSKVGYYEPSSMDRSCLQMSPLSIDTSVLTHVYYAFGNISSDFSINVNGYEQEFSEFMELKNVKRVMSFGGWDFSTSPDTYMIFRQGTAATYRSTLVENLVNYVSETGLDGIDIDWEYPGEPDIAGIPAGSDDEGENYLAFLKALREALPDGKILSITAPSSYWYLQAFPIAAMADVVDFINYMTYDLHGTWDEKSTWADNGCTAGDCLFSHVNMTETEWALAMLTKAGIGTSQIMVGVASYGRSFEMSEAGCYNSSCTWTGAGEAGECTNTAGYISNAEINLILQTNDNSQAYSDGNVTDFIVYNDTQWVGYMTNETKTKRTSWYEGYNFGGTAEWAIDL
;
A
#
# COMPACT_ATOMS: atom_id res chain seq x y z
N GLY A 1 -3.03 -2.28 6.62
CA GLY A 1 -2.03 -3.32 6.35
C GLY A 1 -0.66 -2.69 6.33
N ARG A 2 0.40 -3.49 6.38
CA ARG A 2 1.72 -3.08 5.93
C ARG A 2 1.82 -3.49 4.45
N PRO A 3 1.66 -2.58 3.48
CA PRO A 3 2.07 -2.87 2.11
C PRO A 3 3.48 -3.46 2.11
N ALA A 4 3.77 -4.40 1.23
CA ALA A 4 5.13 -4.88 1.04
C ALA A 4 6.05 -3.68 0.74
N VAL A 5 7.20 -3.60 1.43
CA VAL A 5 8.18 -2.52 1.25
C VAL A 5 8.67 -2.47 -0.20
N CYS A 6 8.78 -3.64 -0.83
CA CYS A 6 9.03 -3.81 -2.25
C CYS A 6 7.82 -4.49 -2.91
N PRO A 7 7.48 -4.12 -4.16
CA PRO A 7 6.47 -4.85 -4.92
C PRO A 7 6.91 -6.27 -5.25
N ASP A 8 5.95 -7.09 -5.69
CA ASP A 8 6.27 -8.40 -6.23
C ASP A 8 7.14 -8.31 -7.49
N SER A 9 7.85 -9.40 -7.76
CA SER A 9 8.53 -9.64 -9.04
C SER A 9 7.56 -9.52 -10.21
N CYS A 10 8.02 -8.95 -11.33
CA CYS A 10 7.17 -8.77 -12.51
C CYS A 10 6.53 -10.10 -12.94
N THR A 11 5.20 -10.15 -12.93
CA THR A 11 4.39 -11.34 -13.29
C THR A 11 4.05 -11.39 -14.78
N SER A 12 4.19 -10.26 -15.46
CA SER A 12 3.76 -10.02 -16.84
C SER A 12 4.54 -8.84 -17.43
N TYR A 13 4.58 -8.74 -18.77
CA TYR A 13 5.14 -7.58 -19.47
C TYR A 13 4.18 -6.38 -19.51
N ASP A 14 2.89 -6.61 -19.28
CA ASP A 14 1.87 -5.56 -19.24
C ASP A 14 1.89 -4.89 -17.86
N PRO A 15 2.23 -3.59 -17.74
CA PRO A 15 2.36 -2.93 -16.44
C PRO A 15 1.08 -2.95 -15.62
N ILE A 16 -0.07 -3.14 -16.25
CA ILE A 16 -1.35 -3.21 -15.52
C ILE A 16 -1.45 -4.40 -14.57
N ASP A 17 -0.64 -5.44 -14.79
CA ASP A 17 -0.59 -6.62 -13.92
C ASP A 17 0.38 -6.42 -12.73
N TRP A 18 1.00 -5.24 -12.61
CA TRP A 18 1.96 -4.91 -11.55
C TRP A 18 1.26 -4.28 -10.34
N PHE A 19 2.01 -4.11 -9.25
CA PHE A 19 1.49 -3.43 -8.06
C PHE A 19 1.28 -1.95 -8.38
N THR A 20 0.23 -1.35 -7.83
CA THR A 20 -0.03 0.08 -7.98
C THR A 20 0.32 0.81 -6.68
N PHE A 21 1.13 1.87 -6.81
CA PHE A 21 1.48 2.79 -5.73
C PHE A 21 1.00 4.21 -6.05
N ARG A 22 0.81 5.00 -5.00
CA ARG A 22 0.27 6.36 -5.08
C ARG A 22 1.33 7.38 -5.49
N ASP A 23 2.53 7.23 -4.95
CA ASP A 23 3.56 8.26 -5.07
C ASP A 23 4.97 7.68 -5.04
N VAL A 24 5.92 8.52 -5.46
CA VAL A 24 7.35 8.18 -5.51
C VAL A 24 7.92 7.85 -4.12
N PRO A 25 7.63 8.61 -3.04
CA PRO A 25 8.11 8.28 -1.70
C PRO A 25 7.85 6.84 -1.27
N GLN A 26 6.66 6.29 -1.55
CA GLN A 26 6.35 4.89 -1.20
C GLN A 26 7.31 3.89 -1.85
N ILE A 27 7.58 4.04 -3.15
CA ILE A 27 8.41 3.07 -3.88
C ILE A 27 9.90 3.27 -3.63
N THR A 28 10.35 4.49 -3.33
CA THR A 28 11.78 4.76 -3.05
C THR A 28 12.30 4.11 -1.76
N GLN A 29 11.42 3.53 -0.94
CA GLN A 29 11.77 2.72 0.23
C GLN A 29 12.26 1.32 -0.15
N CYS A 30 11.92 0.84 -1.35
CA CYS A 30 12.39 -0.44 -1.84
C CYS A 30 13.86 -0.36 -2.27
N ASN A 31 14.67 -1.31 -1.79
CA ASN A 31 16.08 -1.43 -2.13
C ASN A 31 16.35 -2.35 -3.34
N GLU A 32 15.31 -2.90 -3.96
CA GLU A 32 15.42 -3.70 -5.17
C GLU A 32 15.37 -2.85 -6.45
N THR A 33 15.85 -3.41 -7.55
CA THR A 33 15.69 -2.81 -8.88
C THR A 33 14.26 -3.01 -9.36
N MET A 34 13.59 -1.91 -9.70
CA MET A 34 12.19 -1.90 -10.12
C MET A 34 12.01 -1.28 -11.50
N LEU A 35 10.95 -1.72 -12.19
CA LEU A 35 10.40 -1.08 -13.38
C LEU A 35 9.12 -0.33 -13.02
N LEU A 36 8.90 0.80 -13.66
CA LEU A 36 7.79 1.71 -13.36
C LEU A 36 7.08 2.13 -14.65
N ASP A 37 5.75 2.15 -14.61
CA ASP A 37 4.90 2.73 -15.64
C ASP A 37 3.81 3.63 -15.04
N PHE A 38 3.57 4.77 -15.68
CA PHE A 38 2.55 5.74 -15.29
C PHE A 38 2.27 6.67 -16.45
N ASN A 39 1.17 7.43 -16.41
CA ASN A 39 0.92 8.42 -17.45
C ASN A 39 1.91 9.59 -17.32
N ILE A 40 2.79 9.73 -18.32
CA ILE A 40 3.83 10.76 -18.30
C ILE A 40 3.28 12.19 -18.25
N PHE A 41 2.02 12.45 -18.55
CA PHE A 41 1.43 13.79 -18.45
C PHE A 41 0.94 14.17 -17.05
N ASN A 42 0.88 13.21 -16.13
CA ASN A 42 0.59 13.48 -14.73
C ASN A 42 1.89 13.87 -14.03
N ASP A 43 2.10 15.16 -13.76
CA ASP A 43 3.37 15.66 -13.21
C ASP A 43 3.60 15.11 -11.79
N LEU A 44 4.65 14.31 -11.62
CA LEU A 44 4.98 13.70 -10.33
C LEU A 44 5.38 14.73 -9.24
N LYS A 45 5.69 15.97 -9.63
CA LYS A 45 5.94 17.09 -8.70
C LYS A 45 4.67 17.89 -8.36
N ASP A 46 3.58 17.72 -9.10
CA ASP A 46 2.34 18.45 -8.84
C ASP A 46 1.47 17.69 -7.84
N THR A 47 1.35 18.25 -6.64
CA THR A 47 0.49 17.70 -5.57
C THR A 47 -1.00 17.80 -5.90
N ASN A 48 -1.39 18.53 -6.96
CA ASN A 48 -2.76 18.63 -7.46
C ASN A 48 -3.10 17.57 -8.52
N VAL A 49 -2.18 16.65 -8.79
CA VAL A 49 -2.39 15.56 -9.74
C VAL A 49 -2.41 14.25 -8.98
N HIS A 50 -3.26 13.33 -9.43
CA HIS A 50 -3.34 11.99 -8.87
C HIS A 50 -2.43 11.09 -9.69
N ASN A 51 -1.62 10.29 -9.03
CA ASN A 51 -0.68 9.39 -9.71
C ASN A 51 -1.01 7.95 -9.35
N SER A 52 -1.03 7.10 -10.37
CA SER A 52 -1.03 5.65 -10.25
C SER A 52 0.26 5.13 -10.89
N LEU A 53 1.19 4.70 -10.05
CA LEU A 53 2.48 4.16 -10.45
C LEU A 53 2.37 2.63 -10.46
N HIS A 54 2.40 2.03 -11.64
CA HIS A 54 2.49 0.58 -11.79
C HIS A 54 3.95 0.16 -11.64
N VAL A 55 4.26 -0.68 -10.66
CA VAL A 55 5.64 -1.00 -10.28
C VAL A 55 5.81 -2.49 -9.99
N CYS A 56 6.88 -3.07 -10.51
CA CYS A 56 7.31 -4.44 -10.17
C CYS A 56 8.82 -4.51 -9.97
N CYS A 57 9.28 -5.45 -9.15
CA CYS A 57 10.70 -5.76 -9.03
C CYS A 57 11.17 -6.52 -10.27
N SER A 58 12.34 -6.15 -10.80
CA SER A 58 12.90 -6.73 -12.05
C SER A 58 13.29 -8.21 -11.93
N GLY A 59 13.24 -8.78 -10.71
CA GLY A 59 13.40 -10.21 -10.50
C GLY A 59 12.37 -11.00 -11.31
N GLY A 60 12.79 -12.07 -11.98
CA GLY A 60 11.88 -12.94 -12.73
C GLY A 60 11.52 -12.51 -14.16
N LEU A 61 12.03 -11.36 -14.66
CA LEU A 61 11.90 -10.98 -16.07
C LEU A 61 12.39 -12.08 -17.04
N ASP A 62 13.42 -12.82 -16.63
CA ASP A 62 13.99 -13.98 -17.36
C ASP A 62 13.03 -15.18 -17.43
N LYS A 63 12.08 -15.27 -16.50
CA LYS A 63 11.09 -16.35 -16.40
C LYS A 63 9.79 -16.03 -17.13
N LEU A 64 9.56 -14.76 -17.49
CA LEU A 64 8.39 -14.38 -18.27
C LEU A 64 8.47 -15.03 -19.65
N GLN A 65 7.52 -15.93 -19.93
CA GLN A 65 7.37 -16.46 -21.27
C GLN A 65 7.01 -15.30 -22.21
N ASN A 66 7.64 -15.26 -23.38
CA ASN A 66 7.30 -14.32 -24.45
C ASN A 66 5.79 -14.43 -24.77
N SER A 67 4.98 -13.60 -24.12
CA SER A 67 3.55 -13.51 -24.34
C SER A 67 3.37 -12.94 -25.73
N SER A 68 3.07 -13.83 -26.68
CA SER A 68 2.80 -13.48 -28.07
C SER A 68 4.00 -12.85 -28.77
N THR A 69 5.01 -13.65 -29.08
CA THR A 69 5.77 -13.43 -30.32
C THR A 69 4.79 -13.59 -31.49
N VAL A 70 4.04 -12.53 -31.79
CA VAL A 70 3.91 -12.17 -33.19
C VAL A 70 5.35 -11.88 -33.60
N LYS A 71 6.04 -12.90 -34.12
CA LYS A 71 7.19 -12.65 -34.99
C LYS A 71 6.67 -11.63 -35.98
N LEU A 72 7.09 -10.38 -35.86
CA LEU A 72 6.92 -9.38 -36.90
C LEU A 72 7.46 -10.06 -38.16
N THR A 73 6.55 -10.53 -38.99
CA THR A 73 6.87 -11.18 -40.26
C THR A 73 7.59 -10.13 -41.07
N SER A 74 8.90 -10.30 -41.23
CA SER A 74 9.81 -9.55 -42.11
C SER A 74 9.22 -8.25 -42.65
N THR A 75 9.22 -7.19 -41.84
CA THR A 75 8.98 -5.84 -42.35
C THR A 75 10.29 -5.33 -42.93
N ASP A 76 10.24 -4.60 -44.05
CA ASP A 76 11.40 -3.99 -44.71
C ASP A 76 12.13 -3.07 -43.73
N LEU A 77 13.13 -3.58 -43.02
CA LEU A 77 13.98 -2.76 -42.14
C LEU A 77 14.94 -1.95 -43.00
N THR A 78 14.97 -0.65 -42.76
CA THR A 78 15.94 0.25 -43.40
C THR A 78 16.90 0.76 -42.34
N ASN A 79 18.20 0.54 -42.56
CA ASN A 79 19.22 1.13 -41.70
C ASN A 79 19.52 2.53 -42.22
N ARG A 80 19.51 3.52 -41.32
CA ARG A 80 19.88 4.91 -41.62
C ARG A 80 21.03 5.32 -40.72
N ASP A 81 22.03 5.95 -41.32
CA ASP A 81 23.09 6.61 -40.57
C ASP A 81 22.53 7.91 -39.97
N VAL A 82 22.61 8.01 -38.66
CA VAL A 82 22.12 9.14 -37.88
C VAL A 82 23.23 9.78 -37.07
N THR A 83 23.03 11.04 -36.70
CA THR A 83 23.85 11.71 -35.69
C THR A 83 23.07 11.74 -34.39
N TYR A 84 23.55 11.02 -33.38
CA TYR A 84 22.96 11.01 -32.04
C TYR A 84 23.74 11.94 -31.11
N GLN A 85 23.13 12.30 -29.98
CA GLN A 85 23.70 13.12 -28.94
C GLN A 85 23.86 12.31 -27.65
N ILE A 86 25.02 12.42 -27.02
CA ILE A 86 25.21 12.08 -25.60
C ILE A 86 25.34 13.39 -24.83
N ALA A 87 24.57 13.53 -23.77
CA ALA A 87 24.49 14.75 -22.99
C ALA A 87 24.56 14.46 -21.49
N ALA A 88 25.15 15.37 -20.71
CA ALA A 88 25.31 15.18 -19.27
C ALA A 88 25.31 16.50 -18.48
N ARG A 89 24.92 16.44 -17.19
CA ARG A 89 24.79 17.60 -16.30
C ARG A 89 25.23 17.30 -14.87
N GLY A 90 25.75 18.33 -14.21
CA GLY A 90 25.93 18.41 -12.76
C GLY A 90 27.21 17.75 -12.24
N PRO A 91 27.54 17.96 -10.95
CA PRO A 91 28.73 17.39 -10.32
C PRO A 91 28.62 15.86 -10.19
N SER A 92 29.68 15.22 -9.70
CA SER A 92 29.69 13.79 -9.38
C SER A 92 28.53 13.40 -8.43
N PRO A 93 27.86 12.25 -8.65
CA PRO A 93 26.73 11.78 -7.85
C PRO A 93 27.19 11.19 -6.51
N SER A 94 26.25 10.64 -5.73
CA SER A 94 26.56 9.80 -4.57
C SER A 94 27.29 8.51 -4.99
N ALA A 95 28.12 7.95 -4.10
CA ALA A 95 28.86 6.71 -4.36
C ALA A 95 27.95 5.50 -4.63
N SER A 96 26.74 5.49 -4.05
CA SER A 96 25.69 4.47 -4.30
C SER A 96 25.20 4.53 -5.74
N GLY A 97 24.90 5.73 -6.26
CA GLY A 97 24.40 5.92 -7.63
C GLY A 97 25.34 5.37 -8.71
N GLU A 98 26.66 5.57 -8.56
CA GLU A 98 27.66 5.03 -9.49
C GLU A 98 27.71 3.49 -9.50
N SER A 99 27.39 2.85 -8.37
CA SER A 99 27.47 1.40 -8.25
C SER A 99 26.24 0.64 -8.77
N ASN A 100 25.09 1.32 -8.82
CA ASN A 100 23.80 0.67 -9.07
C ASN A 100 23.22 0.90 -10.47
N TYR A 101 23.63 1.95 -11.19
CA TYR A 101 23.09 2.24 -12.53
C TYR A 101 23.23 1.09 -13.55
N PRO A 102 24.29 0.24 -13.54
CA PRO A 102 24.40 -0.85 -14.51
C PRO A 102 23.26 -1.87 -14.34
N LYS A 103 22.88 -2.17 -13.10
CA LYS A 103 21.77 -3.09 -12.79
C LYS A 103 20.45 -2.57 -13.34
N LEU A 104 20.21 -1.27 -13.23
CA LEU A 104 18.99 -0.65 -13.72
C LEU A 104 18.89 -0.66 -15.24
N LEU A 105 20.00 -0.30 -15.90
CA LEU A 105 20.09 -0.34 -17.36
C LEU A 105 19.89 -1.77 -17.89
N ASP A 106 20.45 -2.77 -17.22
CA ASP A 106 20.26 -4.18 -17.58
C ASP A 106 18.80 -4.65 -17.43
N ALA A 107 18.09 -4.19 -16.38
CA ALA A 107 16.68 -4.47 -16.19
C ALA A 107 15.81 -3.86 -17.30
N LEU A 108 16.04 -2.58 -17.62
CA LEU A 108 15.34 -1.87 -18.70
C LEU A 108 15.60 -2.52 -20.07
N ARG A 109 16.85 -2.90 -20.34
CA ARG A 109 17.21 -3.65 -21.55
C ARG A 109 16.43 -4.96 -21.63
N SER A 110 16.46 -5.75 -20.55
CA SER A 110 15.80 -7.06 -20.51
C SER A 110 14.29 -6.94 -20.75
N TYR A 111 13.65 -5.93 -20.17
CA TYR A 111 12.23 -5.67 -20.38
C TYR A 111 11.92 -5.24 -21.82
N LEU A 112 12.63 -4.25 -22.36
CA LEU A 112 12.36 -3.69 -23.70
C LEU A 112 12.71 -4.68 -24.84
N THR A 113 13.63 -5.60 -24.60
CA THR A 113 13.95 -6.68 -25.54
C THR A 113 12.89 -7.79 -25.53
N GLY A 114 12.24 -8.01 -24.38
CA GLY A 114 11.11 -8.94 -24.22
C GLY A 114 9.76 -8.37 -24.66
N TYR A 115 9.56 -7.04 -24.56
CA TYR A 115 8.32 -6.35 -24.92
C TYR A 115 8.56 -5.17 -25.87
N THR A 116 8.77 -5.51 -27.15
CA THR A 116 9.19 -4.56 -28.18
C THR A 116 8.14 -3.52 -28.60
N GLN A 117 6.90 -3.61 -28.10
CA GLN A 117 5.82 -2.67 -28.41
C GLN A 117 5.81 -1.46 -27.45
N LYS A 118 6.50 -1.54 -26.31
CA LYS A 118 6.50 -0.47 -25.31
C LYS A 118 7.27 0.75 -25.83
N GLN A 119 6.64 1.92 -25.78
CA GLN A 119 7.24 3.19 -26.20
C GLN A 119 8.03 3.81 -25.05
N GLU A 120 7.44 3.94 -23.87
CA GLU A 120 8.08 4.49 -22.68
C GLU A 120 8.04 3.54 -21.48
N ILE A 121 9.11 3.54 -20.69
CA ILE A 121 9.18 2.83 -19.40
C ILE A 121 10.22 3.52 -18.52
N PHE A 122 10.00 3.46 -17.21
CA PHE A 122 10.90 4.01 -16.21
C PHE A 122 11.48 2.89 -15.35
N GLY A 123 12.54 3.21 -14.63
CA GLY A 123 13.15 2.31 -13.68
C GLY A 123 13.73 3.06 -12.50
N TYR A 124 13.79 2.39 -11.35
CA TYR A 124 14.42 2.90 -10.14
C TYR A 124 15.20 1.79 -9.43
N THR A 125 16.37 2.11 -8.88
CA THR A 125 17.11 1.23 -7.97
C THR A 125 17.98 2.10 -7.09
N ASP A 126 17.84 2.00 -5.76
CA ASP A 126 18.74 2.59 -4.75
C ASP A 126 19.44 3.91 -5.19
N GLN A 127 18.66 5.00 -5.25
CA GLN A 127 19.08 6.36 -5.67
C GLN A 127 19.46 6.55 -7.14
N VAL A 128 19.07 5.63 -8.03
CA VAL A 128 19.18 5.79 -9.48
C VAL A 128 17.81 5.73 -10.11
N ALA A 129 17.47 6.76 -10.89
CA ALA A 129 16.27 6.79 -11.71
C ALA A 129 16.64 6.74 -13.19
N ALA A 130 15.83 6.05 -13.98
CA ALA A 130 16.04 5.90 -15.42
C ALA A 130 14.71 6.02 -16.18
N GLY A 131 14.79 6.48 -17.42
CA GLY A 131 13.63 6.56 -18.31
C GLY A 131 14.05 6.33 -19.74
N VAL A 132 13.22 5.60 -20.47
CA VAL A 132 13.44 5.24 -21.87
C VAL A 132 12.25 5.70 -22.69
N TYR A 133 12.51 6.21 -23.88
CA TYR A 133 11.52 6.46 -24.92
C TYR A 133 11.99 5.88 -26.26
N LEU A 134 11.12 5.12 -26.92
CA LEU A 134 11.33 4.48 -28.22
C LEU A 134 10.15 4.79 -29.13
N GLY A 135 10.37 5.67 -30.11
CA GLY A 135 9.41 5.95 -31.17
C GLY A 135 9.09 4.70 -31.98
N GLY A 136 7.83 4.54 -32.41
CA GLY A 136 7.34 3.33 -33.07
C GLY A 136 8.16 2.88 -34.29
N SER A 137 8.72 3.79 -35.09
CA SER A 137 9.54 3.41 -36.25
C SER A 137 10.92 2.88 -35.88
N VAL A 138 11.40 3.16 -34.67
CA VAL A 138 12.73 2.81 -34.17
C VAL A 138 12.69 1.80 -33.02
N GLN A 139 11.52 1.24 -32.71
CA GLN A 139 11.30 0.14 -31.76
C GLN A 139 11.92 -1.18 -32.25
N GLN A 140 13.24 -1.24 -32.24
CA GLN A 140 14.03 -2.42 -32.63
C GLN A 140 14.99 -2.79 -31.51
N VAL A 141 15.11 -4.09 -31.24
CA VAL A 141 16.03 -4.64 -30.23
C VAL A 141 17.44 -4.09 -30.40
N SER A 142 17.95 -4.04 -31.63
CA SER A 142 19.28 -3.50 -31.93
C SER A 142 19.47 -2.03 -31.52
N ASN A 143 18.41 -1.23 -31.59
CA ASN A 143 18.48 0.19 -31.22
C ASN A 143 18.45 0.37 -29.70
N VAL A 144 17.72 -0.49 -28.98
CA VAL A 144 17.69 -0.54 -27.51
C VAL A 144 19.08 -0.90 -26.97
N GLU A 145 19.66 -1.98 -27.49
CA GLU A 145 21.03 -2.41 -27.13
C GLU A 145 22.04 -1.28 -27.38
N PHE A 146 22.01 -0.69 -28.57
CA PHE A 146 22.91 0.42 -28.91
C PHE A 146 22.78 1.59 -27.93
N ALA A 147 21.57 2.04 -27.62
CA ALA A 147 21.36 3.20 -26.77
C ALA A 147 21.87 2.92 -25.34
N ILE A 148 21.49 1.78 -24.76
CA ILE A 148 21.85 1.42 -23.39
C ILE A 148 23.37 1.19 -23.26
N GLU A 149 23.99 0.44 -24.18
CA GLU A 149 25.43 0.19 -24.16
C GLU A 149 26.23 1.47 -24.33
N THR A 150 25.83 2.36 -25.24
CA THR A 150 26.53 3.62 -25.49
C THR A 150 26.47 4.54 -24.27
N LEU A 151 25.32 4.63 -23.60
CA LEU A 151 25.17 5.43 -22.37
C LEU A 151 25.99 4.82 -21.22
N SER A 152 25.98 3.50 -21.07
CA SER A 152 26.76 2.80 -20.05
C SER A 152 28.26 3.05 -20.19
N ASN A 153 28.79 2.94 -21.42
CA ASN A 153 30.20 3.22 -21.72
C ASN A 153 30.58 4.70 -21.50
N PHE A 154 29.65 5.63 -21.72
CA PHE A 154 29.91 7.04 -21.46
C PHE A 154 30.08 7.33 -19.95
N LEU A 155 29.31 6.63 -19.11
CA LEU A 155 29.35 6.78 -17.65
C LEU A 155 30.59 6.15 -17.01
N THR A 156 31.21 5.14 -17.63
CA THR A 156 32.47 4.57 -17.12
C THR A 156 33.65 5.53 -17.21
N ASP A 157 33.61 6.49 -18.14
CA ASP A 157 34.73 7.40 -18.42
C ASP A 157 34.61 8.75 -17.71
N ALA A 158 33.46 9.06 -17.11
CA ALA A 158 33.23 10.32 -16.41
C ALA A 158 32.03 10.28 -15.46
N SER A 159 32.15 11.00 -14.35
CA SER A 159 31.15 11.07 -13.29
C SER A 159 30.25 12.30 -13.47
N TYR A 160 28.94 12.07 -13.65
CA TYR A 160 27.91 13.10 -13.78
C TYR A 160 26.67 12.70 -12.98
N SER A 161 25.95 13.68 -12.43
CA SER A 161 24.67 13.41 -11.77
C SER A 161 23.56 12.97 -12.72
N ILE A 162 23.56 13.48 -13.96
CA ILE A 162 22.57 13.14 -14.99
C ILE A 162 23.29 12.89 -16.30
N ALA A 163 22.88 11.83 -17.01
CA ALA A 163 23.35 11.54 -18.35
C ALA A 163 22.20 11.05 -19.23
N ALA A 164 22.25 11.37 -20.52
CA ALA A 164 21.30 10.90 -21.49
C ALA A 164 21.96 10.62 -22.84
N ILE A 165 21.45 9.61 -23.55
CA ILE A 165 21.65 9.44 -24.99
C ILE A 165 20.33 9.72 -25.68
N GLN A 166 20.38 10.45 -26.80
CA GLN A 166 19.19 10.77 -27.55
C GLN A 166 19.47 10.94 -29.05
N TYR A 167 18.50 10.50 -29.85
CA TYR A 167 18.35 10.85 -31.25
C TYR A 167 16.91 11.28 -31.45
N CYS A 168 16.68 12.52 -31.86
CA CYS A 168 15.34 13.06 -32.06
C CYS A 168 15.22 13.40 -33.53
N GLY A 169 14.68 12.45 -34.30
CA GLY A 169 14.56 12.55 -35.75
C GLY A 169 13.56 13.62 -36.18
N SER A 170 12.74 13.30 -37.17
CA SER A 170 11.74 14.24 -37.70
C SER A 170 10.55 14.46 -36.77
N ASN A 171 10.19 13.45 -35.98
CA ASN A 171 9.06 13.44 -35.07
C ASN A 171 9.28 12.42 -33.94
N ALA A 172 8.29 12.27 -33.06
CA ALA A 172 8.34 11.32 -31.94
C ALA A 172 8.49 9.86 -32.41
N ASN A 173 7.96 9.51 -33.59
CA ASN A 173 8.08 8.15 -34.14
C ASN A 173 9.53 7.78 -34.50
N GLU A 174 10.36 8.76 -34.83
CA GLU A 174 11.80 8.62 -35.14
C GLU A 174 12.69 9.03 -33.96
N THR A 175 12.17 9.06 -32.73
CA THR A 175 12.92 9.49 -31.54
C THR A 175 13.33 8.30 -30.67
N ILE A 176 14.58 8.30 -30.21
CA ILE A 176 15.13 7.38 -29.20
C ILE A 176 15.72 8.22 -28.09
N GLY A 177 15.43 7.87 -26.84
CA GLY A 177 16.05 8.48 -25.68
C GLY A 177 16.21 7.51 -24.52
N VAL A 178 17.34 7.59 -23.84
CA VAL A 178 17.57 6.95 -22.53
C VAL A 178 18.23 7.99 -21.63
N ALA A 179 17.64 8.26 -20.47
CA ALA A 179 18.16 9.19 -19.48
C ALA A 179 18.31 8.49 -18.12
N LEU A 180 19.32 8.92 -17.38
CA LEU A 180 19.64 8.49 -16.02
C LEU A 180 19.84 9.70 -15.13
N ASP A 181 19.33 9.60 -13.90
CA ASP A 181 19.61 10.51 -12.79
C ASP A 181 20.16 9.65 -11.65
N LEU A 182 21.45 9.84 -11.36
CA LEU A 182 22.19 9.08 -10.36
C LEU A 182 21.95 9.59 -8.91
N ASN A 183 20.99 10.51 -8.73
CA ASN A 183 20.43 10.88 -7.42
C ASN A 183 18.96 10.46 -7.26
N GLY A 184 18.37 9.78 -8.26
CA GLY A 184 17.03 9.18 -8.12
C GLY A 184 15.85 10.10 -8.40
N ASP A 185 16.03 11.27 -9.04
CA ASP A 185 14.94 12.20 -9.36
C ASP A 185 14.10 11.71 -10.57
N ILE A 186 13.16 10.81 -10.31
CA ILE A 186 12.18 10.31 -11.31
C ILE A 186 11.43 11.46 -12.01
N PRO A 187 10.92 12.50 -11.32
CA PRO A 187 10.29 13.63 -12.00
C PRO A 187 11.19 14.36 -13.01
N THR A 188 12.50 14.46 -12.75
CA THR A 188 13.44 15.01 -13.74
C THR A 188 13.54 14.13 -14.98
N ILE A 189 13.60 12.81 -14.79
CA ILE A 189 13.56 11.83 -15.90
C ILE A 189 12.25 11.92 -16.69
N GLN A 190 11.11 12.09 -16.01
CA GLN A 190 9.81 12.29 -16.65
C GLN A 190 9.84 13.45 -17.67
N LYS A 191 10.50 14.57 -17.37
CA LYS A 191 10.61 15.70 -18.30
C LYS A 191 11.40 15.37 -19.57
N TYR A 192 12.41 14.50 -19.48
CA TYR A 192 13.14 14.04 -20.66
C TYR A 192 12.26 13.14 -21.54
N VAL A 193 11.56 12.19 -20.93
CA VAL A 193 10.61 11.32 -21.64
C VAL A 193 9.48 12.12 -22.29
N GLN A 194 8.90 13.11 -21.60
CA GLN A 194 7.92 14.04 -22.16
C GLN A 194 8.48 14.80 -23.37
N SER A 195 9.75 15.22 -23.34
CA SER A 195 10.38 15.91 -24.46
C SER A 195 10.49 15.00 -25.69
N TRP A 196 10.91 13.75 -25.50
CA TRP A 196 11.02 12.77 -26.57
C TRP A 196 9.67 12.34 -27.14
N HIS A 197 8.67 12.17 -26.27
CA HIS A 197 7.27 11.97 -26.67
C HIS A 197 6.73 13.17 -27.47
N ALA A 198 7.24 14.39 -27.22
CA ALA A 198 6.97 15.58 -28.02
C ALA A 198 7.77 15.66 -29.34
N GLY A 199 8.58 14.64 -29.67
CA GLY A 199 9.48 14.62 -30.83
C GLY A 199 10.67 15.57 -30.70
N LYS A 200 11.02 15.99 -29.48
CA LYS A 200 12.07 16.97 -29.21
C LYS A 200 13.19 16.37 -28.37
N CYS A 201 14.41 16.82 -28.60
CA CYS A 201 15.53 16.48 -27.73
C CYS A 201 15.43 17.20 -26.39
N GLY A 202 15.73 16.46 -25.32
CA GLY A 202 15.96 16.98 -23.98
C GLY A 202 17.07 18.02 -23.98
N SER A 203 16.91 19.03 -23.13
CA SER A 203 17.84 20.16 -23.01
C SER A 203 18.33 20.33 -21.56
N GLY A 204 19.13 21.37 -21.32
CA GLY A 204 19.61 21.68 -19.97
C GLY A 204 20.85 20.90 -19.53
N PHE A 205 21.63 20.37 -20.47
CA PHE A 205 22.89 19.66 -20.20
C PHE A 205 24.11 20.58 -20.30
N ASP A 206 25.11 20.35 -19.45
CA ASP A 206 26.37 21.12 -19.41
C ASP A 206 27.36 20.65 -20.48
N LYS A 207 27.33 19.34 -20.77
CA LYS A 207 28.18 18.67 -21.75
C LYS A 207 27.32 18.04 -22.82
N ASN A 208 27.68 18.27 -24.08
CA ASN A 208 27.02 17.67 -25.24
C ASN A 208 28.08 17.16 -26.21
N ILE A 209 27.97 15.89 -26.60
CA ILE A 209 28.82 15.23 -27.59
C ILE A 209 27.91 14.63 -28.66
N THR A 210 28.31 14.74 -29.92
CA THR A 210 27.64 14.06 -31.03
C THR A 210 28.42 12.84 -31.46
N GLY A 211 27.72 11.74 -31.74
CA GLY A 211 28.27 10.54 -32.37
C GLY A 211 27.47 10.15 -33.61
N SER A 212 27.99 9.19 -34.38
CA SER A 212 27.28 8.62 -35.53
C SER A 212 26.98 7.14 -35.30
N ALA A 213 25.79 6.71 -35.67
CA ALA A 213 25.36 5.31 -35.57
C ALA A 213 24.43 4.94 -36.72
N SER A 214 24.33 3.65 -37.04
CA SER A 214 23.34 3.13 -37.98
C SER A 214 22.18 2.55 -37.18
N LEU A 215 21.02 3.21 -37.22
CA LEU A 215 19.82 2.75 -36.52
C LEU A 215 18.89 2.02 -37.49
N ALA A 216 18.21 0.99 -36.99
CA ALA A 216 17.22 0.24 -37.75
C ALA A 216 15.84 0.92 -37.66
N PHE A 217 15.24 1.20 -38.81
CA PHE A 217 13.90 1.79 -38.91
C PHE A 217 12.96 0.79 -39.56
N GLN A 218 11.74 0.68 -39.04
CA GLN A 218 10.66 -0.06 -39.66
C GLN A 218 10.21 0.65 -40.95
N GLY A 219 10.15 -0.09 -42.06
CA GLY A 219 9.89 0.44 -43.40
C GLY A 219 8.51 1.12 -43.56
N ARG A 220 8.48 2.15 -44.41
CA ARG A 220 7.28 2.92 -44.76
C ARG A 220 6.35 2.10 -45.65
N HIS A 221 5.22 1.61 -45.13
CA HIS A 221 4.16 1.12 -45.99
C HIS A 221 3.36 2.30 -46.59
N SER A 222 3.33 2.39 -47.92
CA SER A 222 2.27 3.10 -48.65
C SER A 222 0.98 2.29 -48.51
N GLU A 223 0.10 2.69 -47.61
CA GLU A 223 -1.19 2.01 -47.37
C GLU A 223 -2.13 2.14 -48.59
N GLY A 224 -2.07 1.15 -49.47
CA GLY A 224 -3.15 0.87 -50.42
C GLY A 224 -4.19 -0.03 -49.76
N ASN A 225 -5.39 0.51 -49.51
CA ASN A 225 -6.62 -0.19 -49.12
C ASN A 225 -6.54 -1.17 -47.92
N GLY A 226 -6.86 -0.63 -46.75
CA GLY A 226 -7.73 -1.34 -45.79
C GLY A 226 -7.04 -2.34 -44.85
N THR A 227 -7.29 -2.11 -43.56
CA THR A 227 -7.12 -3.02 -42.42
C THR A 227 -5.69 -3.37 -42.00
N HIS A 228 -5.05 -2.48 -41.24
CA HIS A 228 -4.23 -2.91 -40.10
C HIS A 228 -4.65 -2.16 -38.85
N SER A 229 -5.29 -2.90 -37.93
CA SER A 229 -5.40 -2.51 -36.54
C SER A 229 -3.99 -2.47 -35.95
N THR A 230 -3.64 -1.39 -35.27
CA THR A 230 -2.74 -1.51 -34.12
C THR A 230 -3.31 -2.62 -33.22
N HIS A 231 -2.47 -3.59 -32.87
CA HIS A 231 -2.89 -4.80 -32.17
C HIS A 231 -3.32 -4.49 -30.73
N PHE A 232 -4.53 -3.96 -30.57
CA PHE A 232 -5.27 -4.07 -29.32
C PHE A 232 -5.82 -5.50 -29.23
N ARG A 233 -5.67 -6.15 -28.07
CA ARG A 233 -6.29 -7.46 -27.78
C ARG A 233 -7.81 -7.33 -27.86
N VAL A 234 -8.37 -7.49 -29.06
CA VAL A 234 -9.79 -7.68 -29.28
C VAL A 234 -10.06 -9.18 -29.23
N SER A 235 -10.80 -9.64 -28.22
CA SER A 235 -11.36 -10.99 -28.22
C SER A 235 -12.33 -11.13 -29.40
N ARG A 236 -11.95 -11.92 -30.41
CA ARG A 236 -12.72 -12.11 -31.65
C ARG A 236 -13.96 -12.99 -31.39
N GLY A 237 -15.14 -12.38 -31.35
CA GLY A 237 -16.41 -13.05 -31.57
C GLY A 237 -16.78 -13.05 -33.06
N SER A 238 -16.86 -14.21 -33.70
CA SER A 238 -17.14 -14.39 -35.13
C SER A 238 -18.64 -14.41 -35.43
N HIS A 239 -19.24 -13.36 -36.01
CA HIS A 239 -20.55 -13.50 -36.67
C HIS A 239 -20.67 -12.57 -37.90
N GLY A 240 -20.93 -13.18 -39.06
CA GLY A 240 -21.12 -12.48 -40.34
C GLY A 240 -22.57 -12.06 -40.55
N HIS A 241 -22.76 -10.83 -41.04
CA HIS A 241 -24.03 -10.39 -41.61
C HIS A 241 -23.79 -9.69 -42.95
N ARG A 242 -24.44 -10.21 -44.00
CA ARG A 242 -24.61 -9.56 -45.30
C ARG A 242 -25.65 -8.44 -45.15
N VAL A 243 -25.30 -7.23 -45.56
CA VAL A 243 -26.28 -6.14 -45.78
C VAL A 243 -26.16 -5.64 -47.21
N THR A 244 -27.30 -5.64 -47.90
CA THR A 244 -27.53 -5.18 -49.27
C THR A 244 -27.39 -3.65 -49.37
N HIS A 245 -26.55 -3.18 -50.30
CA HIS A 245 -26.36 -1.76 -50.61
C HIS A 245 -27.47 -1.21 -51.51
N PHE A 246 -28.10 -0.10 -51.10
CA PHE A 246 -28.77 0.84 -51.99
C PHE A 246 -27.86 2.06 -52.22
N HIS A 247 -27.70 2.45 -53.48
CA HIS A 247 -26.83 3.54 -53.94
C HIS A 247 -27.36 4.93 -53.58
N GLN A 248 -26.53 5.71 -52.88
CA GLN A 248 -26.49 7.17 -52.98
C GLN A 248 -25.01 7.57 -53.02
N ARG A 249 -24.64 8.43 -53.98
CA ARG A 249 -23.25 8.84 -54.25
C ARG A 249 -22.64 9.47 -53.00
N LYS A 250 -21.74 8.75 -52.32
CA LYS A 250 -20.87 9.27 -51.26
C LYS A 250 -19.63 9.87 -51.90
N ASP A 251 -19.22 11.04 -51.43
CA ASP A 251 -17.86 11.54 -51.63
C ASP A 251 -16.87 10.41 -51.31
N ALA A 252 -15.90 10.20 -52.21
CA ALA A 252 -14.91 9.15 -52.01
C ALA A 252 -14.15 9.39 -50.70
N THR A 253 -13.88 8.32 -49.95
CA THR A 253 -13.00 8.40 -48.77
C THR A 253 -11.57 8.69 -49.24
N CYS A 254 -10.93 9.71 -48.68
CA CYS A 254 -9.53 9.97 -48.98
C CYS A 254 -8.64 8.86 -48.39
N THR A 255 -7.53 8.56 -49.04
CA THR A 255 -6.37 7.99 -48.33
C THR A 255 -5.91 9.01 -47.29
N TYR A 256 -5.48 8.55 -46.12
CA TYR A 256 -5.18 9.45 -45.01
C TYR A 256 -3.90 9.03 -44.27
N ARG A 257 -3.34 9.99 -43.54
CA ARG A 257 -2.19 9.80 -42.65
C ARG A 257 -2.56 10.35 -41.28
N GLN A 258 -2.29 9.59 -40.23
CA GLN A 258 -2.44 10.07 -38.86
C GLN A 258 -1.25 10.95 -38.46
N VAL A 259 -1.47 12.06 -37.78
CA VAL A 259 -0.44 12.96 -37.26
C VAL A 259 0.21 12.31 -36.04
N VAL A 260 1.54 12.31 -36.03
CA VAL A 260 2.35 11.97 -34.86
C VAL A 260 2.94 13.24 -34.27
N SER A 261 3.15 13.23 -32.95
CA SER A 261 3.79 14.33 -32.24
C SER A 261 5.13 14.74 -32.88
N GLY A 262 5.29 16.03 -33.16
CA GLY A 262 6.44 16.60 -33.87
C GLY A 262 6.31 16.67 -35.40
N ASP A 263 5.26 16.11 -35.99
CA ASP A 263 5.02 16.23 -37.43
C ASP A 263 4.89 17.69 -37.88
N THR A 264 5.41 17.96 -39.08
CA THR A 264 5.19 19.22 -39.80
C THR A 264 4.40 18.93 -41.07
N CYS A 265 3.70 19.94 -41.61
CA CYS A 265 3.01 19.77 -42.89
C CYS A 265 3.97 19.39 -44.02
N ASP A 266 5.21 19.90 -44.05
CA ASP A 266 6.20 19.50 -45.05
C ASP A 266 6.52 18.00 -44.96
N GLN A 267 6.63 17.46 -43.74
CA GLN A 267 6.83 16.02 -43.54
C GLN A 267 5.60 15.22 -43.97
N LEU A 268 4.39 15.67 -43.60
CA LEU A 268 3.13 15.00 -43.99
C LEU A 268 2.94 15.00 -45.51
N ILE A 269 3.25 16.11 -46.19
CA ILE A 269 3.23 16.23 -47.65
C ILE A 269 4.19 15.21 -48.27
N SER A 270 5.42 15.14 -47.75
CA SER A 270 6.40 14.16 -48.22
C SER A 270 5.98 12.71 -47.95
N ASP A 271 5.34 12.45 -46.81
CA ASP A 271 4.87 11.11 -46.43
C ASP A 271 3.66 10.68 -47.28
N CYS A 272 2.76 11.61 -47.60
CA CYS A 272 1.64 11.39 -48.51
C CYS A 272 2.08 11.20 -49.98
N GLY A 273 3.29 11.65 -50.33
CA GLY A 273 3.79 11.60 -51.71
C GLY A 273 3.05 12.52 -52.68
N ILE A 274 2.51 13.64 -52.19
CA ILE A 274 1.73 14.62 -52.97
C ILE A 274 2.41 15.99 -52.98
N THR A 275 1.90 16.91 -53.81
CA THR A 275 2.38 18.30 -53.83
C THR A 275 1.79 19.12 -52.68
N SER A 276 2.47 20.21 -52.30
CA SER A 276 1.95 21.14 -51.29
C SER A 276 0.57 21.70 -51.65
N THR A 277 0.32 22.02 -52.93
CA THR A 277 -0.99 22.48 -53.41
C THR A 277 -2.07 21.43 -53.18
N GLU A 278 -1.83 20.18 -53.57
CA GLU A 278 -2.80 19.09 -53.38
C GLU A 278 -3.11 18.86 -51.89
N PHE A 279 -2.10 18.90 -51.02
CA PHE A 279 -2.29 18.72 -49.59
C PHE A 279 -3.23 19.79 -48.99
N TYR A 280 -3.04 21.06 -49.34
CA TYR A 280 -3.89 22.15 -48.85
C TYR A 280 -5.28 22.18 -49.52
N ASP A 281 -5.40 21.65 -50.75
CA ASP A 281 -6.71 21.46 -51.39
C ASP A 281 -7.53 20.36 -50.68
N TYR A 282 -6.88 19.31 -50.18
CA TYR A 282 -7.53 18.21 -49.46
C TYR A 282 -7.81 18.54 -47.99
N ASN A 283 -7.00 19.41 -47.38
CA ASN A 283 -7.07 19.75 -45.95
C ASN A 283 -7.25 21.27 -45.77
N THR A 284 -8.49 21.73 -45.84
CA THR A 284 -8.85 23.15 -46.01
C THR A 284 -8.85 24.00 -44.73
N ALA A 285 -8.54 23.41 -43.57
CA ALA A 285 -8.45 24.16 -42.31
C ALA A 285 -7.29 25.17 -42.37
N SER A 286 -7.60 26.46 -42.18
CA SER A 286 -6.65 27.55 -42.36
C SER A 286 -5.51 27.57 -41.33
N ASP A 287 -5.69 26.90 -40.21
CA ASP A 287 -4.77 26.80 -39.07
C ASP A 287 -4.11 25.42 -38.95
N LEU A 288 -4.34 24.51 -39.91
CA LEU A 288 -3.91 23.11 -39.87
C LEU A 288 -2.47 22.94 -39.42
N CYS A 289 -1.52 23.61 -40.09
CA CYS A 289 -0.09 23.39 -39.87
C CYS A 289 0.44 24.03 -38.58
N THR A 290 -0.30 24.96 -37.99
CA THR A 290 0.02 25.57 -36.69
C THR A 290 -0.68 24.87 -35.53
N GLY A 291 -1.66 24.02 -35.82
CA GLY A 291 -2.52 23.35 -34.86
C GLY A 291 -2.58 21.83 -35.05
N LEU A 292 -1.54 21.20 -35.59
CA LEU A 292 -1.47 19.73 -35.71
C LEU A 292 -1.52 19.09 -34.31
N ILE A 293 -2.49 18.21 -34.09
CA ILE A 293 -2.66 17.48 -32.83
C ILE A 293 -2.28 16.01 -33.06
N PRO A 294 -1.47 15.38 -32.19
CA PRO A 294 -1.21 13.96 -32.27
C PRO A 294 -2.50 13.15 -32.33
N GLY A 295 -2.58 12.18 -33.23
CA GLY A 295 -3.77 11.36 -33.45
C GLY A 295 -4.77 11.91 -34.47
N GLN A 296 -4.68 13.20 -34.84
CA GLN A 296 -5.49 13.79 -35.92
C GLN A 296 -5.22 13.09 -37.26
N TYR A 297 -6.18 13.01 -38.17
CA TYR A 297 -5.96 12.52 -39.53
C TYR A 297 -5.92 13.66 -40.55
N VAL A 298 -5.06 13.53 -41.56
CA VAL A 298 -5.01 14.39 -42.74
C VAL A 298 -5.20 13.56 -44.00
N CYS A 299 -5.85 14.11 -45.02
CA CYS A 299 -6.05 13.46 -46.31
C CYS A 299 -4.78 13.56 -47.17
N CYS A 300 -4.38 12.43 -47.76
CA CYS A 300 -3.32 12.29 -48.77
C CYS A 300 -3.89 12.16 -50.20
N SER A 301 -5.21 12.17 -50.38
CA SER A 301 -5.87 12.21 -51.69
C SER A 301 -7.22 12.94 -51.58
N SER A 302 -7.84 13.24 -52.73
CA SER A 302 -9.16 13.89 -52.76
C SER A 302 -10.22 13.03 -52.09
N GLY A 303 -11.06 13.63 -51.25
CA GLY A 303 -12.15 12.93 -50.57
C GLY A 303 -12.43 13.50 -49.19
N SER A 304 -13.18 12.76 -48.38
CA SER A 304 -13.40 13.09 -46.97
C SER A 304 -12.83 12.02 -46.05
N LEU A 305 -12.41 12.44 -44.86
CA LEU A 305 -12.00 11.52 -43.79
C LEU A 305 -13.19 10.64 -43.34
N PRO A 306 -12.96 9.36 -43.00
CA PRO A 306 -13.94 8.57 -42.26
C PRO A 306 -14.29 9.20 -40.91
N ASP A 307 -15.47 8.88 -40.40
CA ASP A 307 -15.78 9.07 -38.98
C ASP A 307 -15.20 7.89 -38.20
N PHE A 308 -14.21 8.16 -37.35
CA PHE A 308 -13.53 7.17 -36.52
C PHE A 308 -14.20 6.97 -35.15
N SER A 309 -15.36 7.59 -34.90
CA SER A 309 -16.04 7.48 -33.62
C SER A 309 -16.54 6.06 -33.36
N PRO A 310 -16.19 5.47 -32.21
CA PRO A 310 -16.65 4.14 -31.87
C PRO A 310 -18.11 4.16 -31.42
N SER A 311 -18.75 3.00 -31.45
CA SER A 311 -20.10 2.79 -30.93
C SER A 311 -20.08 1.87 -29.72
N ALA A 312 -21.08 2.02 -28.85
CA ALA A 312 -21.30 1.13 -27.73
C ALA A 312 -21.34 -0.34 -28.16
N TYR A 313 -20.92 -1.24 -27.28
CA TYR A 313 -21.10 -2.67 -27.47
C TYR A 313 -22.59 -3.05 -27.39
N SER A 314 -22.96 -4.18 -27.99
CA SER A 314 -24.34 -4.65 -28.04
C SER A 314 -24.94 -4.99 -26.67
N ASN A 315 -24.11 -5.20 -25.65
CA ASN A 315 -24.52 -5.40 -24.27
C ASN A 315 -24.83 -4.08 -23.52
N GLY A 316 -24.70 -2.93 -24.18
CA GLY A 316 -24.96 -1.61 -23.62
C GLY A 316 -23.76 -0.96 -22.93
N THR A 317 -22.64 -1.66 -22.76
CA THR A 317 -21.38 -1.05 -22.29
C THR A 317 -20.84 -0.11 -23.37
N CYS A 318 -20.30 1.04 -22.96
CA CYS A 318 -19.62 1.93 -23.88
C CYS A 318 -18.45 1.22 -24.56
N TYR A 319 -18.03 1.69 -25.74
CA TYR A 319 -16.71 1.33 -26.27
C TYR A 319 -15.64 1.63 -25.23
N THR A 320 -14.97 0.58 -24.76
CA THR A 320 -13.99 0.64 -23.68
C THR A 320 -12.60 0.79 -24.26
N TYR A 321 -11.86 1.75 -23.73
CA TYR A 321 -10.45 1.96 -24.02
C TYR A 321 -9.64 1.85 -22.74
N SER A 322 -8.54 1.10 -22.76
CA SER A 322 -7.60 1.03 -21.64
C SER A 322 -6.48 2.02 -21.89
N VAL A 323 -6.40 3.03 -21.04
CA VAL A 323 -5.44 4.14 -21.14
C VAL A 323 -4.02 3.60 -21.06
N GLN A 324 -3.18 4.02 -21.99
CA GLN A 324 -1.76 3.72 -22.04
C GLN A 324 -0.94 4.89 -21.47
N SER A 325 0.31 4.60 -21.07
CA SER A 325 1.29 5.67 -20.83
C SER A 325 1.47 6.50 -22.10
N GLY A 326 1.51 7.83 -21.98
CA GLY A 326 1.61 8.74 -23.12
C GLY A 326 0.26 9.09 -23.76
N ASP A 327 -0.87 8.62 -23.24
CA ASP A 327 -2.18 9.08 -23.69
C ASP A 327 -2.58 10.42 -23.08
N SER A 328 -3.31 11.22 -23.86
CA SER A 328 -4.04 12.39 -23.40
C SER A 328 -5.45 12.36 -23.97
N CYS A 329 -6.42 13.02 -23.31
CA CYS A 329 -7.74 13.16 -23.93
C CYS A 329 -7.68 13.85 -25.29
N SER A 330 -6.73 14.78 -25.50
CA SER A 330 -6.55 15.48 -26.77
C SER A 330 -6.17 14.53 -27.90
N SER A 331 -5.20 13.64 -27.65
CA SER A 331 -4.76 12.64 -28.63
C SER A 331 -5.81 11.57 -28.89
N LEU A 332 -6.51 11.11 -27.85
CA LEU A 332 -7.62 10.17 -27.99
C LEU A 332 -8.81 10.80 -28.73
N ALA A 333 -9.17 12.03 -28.40
CA ALA A 333 -10.24 12.75 -29.08
C ALA A 333 -9.96 12.85 -30.58
N SER A 334 -8.73 13.23 -30.94
CA SER A 334 -8.31 13.37 -32.33
C SER A 334 -8.29 12.02 -33.07
N THR A 335 -7.83 10.96 -32.41
CA THR A 335 -7.78 9.59 -32.96
C THR A 335 -9.17 9.01 -33.22
N TYR A 336 -10.14 9.28 -32.34
CA TYR A 336 -11.46 8.67 -32.42
C TYR A 336 -12.54 9.63 -32.97
N SER A 337 -12.16 10.73 -33.63
CA SER A 337 -13.13 11.73 -34.14
C SER A 337 -14.11 12.25 -33.07
N LEU A 338 -13.60 12.43 -31.84
CA LEU A 338 -14.32 12.96 -30.69
C LEU A 338 -13.81 14.36 -30.31
N THR A 339 -14.38 14.92 -29.24
CA THR A 339 -13.88 16.11 -28.55
C THR A 339 -13.58 15.74 -27.10
N GLU A 340 -12.66 16.43 -26.44
CA GLU A 340 -12.39 16.18 -25.01
C GLU A 340 -13.66 16.30 -24.16
N ALA A 341 -14.52 17.28 -24.46
CA ALA A 341 -15.83 17.43 -23.81
C ALA A 341 -16.76 16.20 -23.96
N LYS A 342 -16.64 15.44 -25.05
CA LYS A 342 -17.39 14.18 -25.23
C LYS A 342 -16.79 13.10 -24.34
N ILE A 343 -15.47 12.96 -24.33
CA ILE A 343 -14.77 12.01 -23.47
C ILE A 343 -15.14 12.27 -22.01
N GLU A 344 -15.08 13.52 -21.54
CA GLU A 344 -15.55 13.90 -20.21
C GLU A 344 -17.00 13.45 -19.97
N SER A 345 -17.91 13.81 -20.87
CA SER A 345 -19.34 13.48 -20.71
C SER A 345 -19.63 11.97 -20.67
N TYR A 346 -18.83 11.16 -21.37
CA TYR A 346 -18.97 9.71 -21.39
C TYR A 346 -18.46 9.04 -20.11
N ASN A 347 -17.64 9.74 -19.31
CA ASN A 347 -16.93 9.16 -18.17
C ASN A 347 -17.39 9.67 -16.80
N ASN A 348 -18.48 10.44 -16.73
CA ASN A 348 -19.05 10.94 -15.46
C ASN A 348 -19.43 9.84 -14.45
N GLU A 349 -19.62 8.60 -14.91
CA GLU A 349 -19.90 7.44 -14.04
C GLU A 349 -18.78 6.39 -14.13
N THR A 350 -17.67 6.68 -14.80
CA THR A 350 -16.53 5.76 -14.90
C THR A 350 -15.75 5.74 -13.60
N TRP A 351 -15.41 4.54 -13.11
CA TRP A 351 -14.62 4.35 -11.91
C TRP A 351 -13.23 5.00 -12.03
N ALA A 352 -12.81 5.68 -10.97
CA ALA A 352 -11.54 6.40 -10.85
C ALA A 352 -11.32 7.49 -11.93
N TRP A 353 -12.37 8.03 -12.56
CA TRP A 353 -12.22 9.09 -13.56
C TRP A 353 -11.95 10.44 -12.90
N TYR A 354 -10.71 10.93 -13.01
CA TYR A 354 -10.31 12.24 -12.49
C TYR A 354 -10.51 13.40 -13.48
N GLY A 355 -10.86 13.10 -14.73
CA GLY A 355 -10.96 14.08 -15.81
C GLY A 355 -9.75 14.08 -16.74
N CYS A 356 -9.89 14.77 -17.86
CA CYS A 356 -8.93 14.78 -18.95
C CYS A 356 -7.57 15.39 -18.61
N GLY A 357 -7.51 16.25 -17.58
CA GLY A 357 -6.26 16.80 -17.07
C GLY A 357 -5.47 15.86 -16.16
N ASN A 358 -6.01 14.68 -15.84
CA ASN A 358 -5.46 13.76 -14.84
C ASN A 358 -5.77 12.30 -15.22
N LEU A 359 -5.50 11.95 -16.47
CA LEU A 359 -5.82 10.66 -17.08
C LEU A 359 -4.86 9.57 -16.54
N GLN A 360 -5.37 8.48 -15.98
CA GLN A 360 -4.52 7.45 -15.34
C GLN A 360 -4.18 6.30 -16.30
N ALA A 361 -2.91 5.92 -16.40
CA ALA A 361 -2.51 4.72 -17.15
C ALA A 361 -3.08 3.45 -16.51
N GLY A 362 -3.55 2.50 -17.32
CA GLY A 362 -4.23 1.28 -16.86
C GLY A 362 -5.71 1.48 -16.48
N GLN A 363 -6.26 2.68 -16.66
CA GLN A 363 -7.69 2.93 -16.45
C GLN A 363 -8.53 2.54 -17.66
N ASN A 364 -9.66 1.85 -17.43
CA ASN A 364 -10.69 1.67 -18.44
C ASN A 364 -11.60 2.91 -18.53
N ILE A 365 -11.75 3.48 -19.73
CA ILE A 365 -12.58 4.65 -20.00
C ILE A 365 -13.56 4.40 -21.15
N CYS A 366 -14.60 5.24 -21.23
CA CYS A 366 -15.56 5.28 -22.32
C CYS A 366 -15.14 6.26 -23.43
N LEU A 367 -15.14 5.79 -24.68
CA LEU A 367 -15.00 6.63 -25.88
C LEU A 367 -16.31 6.72 -26.70
N SER A 368 -17.41 6.21 -26.14
CA SER A 368 -18.76 6.38 -26.69
C SER A 368 -19.78 6.41 -25.55
N THR A 369 -21.05 6.69 -25.85
CA THR A 369 -22.14 6.53 -24.88
C THR A 369 -22.31 5.08 -24.45
N GLY A 370 -22.77 4.83 -23.23
CA GLY A 370 -23.11 3.49 -22.73
C GLY A 370 -22.85 3.39 -21.24
N ASN A 371 -23.05 2.19 -20.68
CA ASN A 371 -22.68 1.92 -19.30
C ASN A 371 -21.15 1.95 -19.14
N PRO A 372 -20.63 2.44 -18.00
CA PRO A 372 -19.19 2.46 -17.73
C PRO A 372 -18.63 1.03 -17.73
N PRO A 373 -17.37 0.84 -18.17
CA PRO A 373 -16.69 -0.44 -18.05
C PRO A 373 -16.39 -0.76 -16.59
N TYR A 374 -16.27 -2.05 -16.27
CA TYR A 374 -15.71 -2.45 -14.98
C TYR A 374 -14.22 -2.07 -14.90
N PRO A 375 -13.73 -1.66 -13.72
CA PRO A 375 -12.34 -1.33 -13.54
C PRO A 375 -11.47 -2.59 -13.67
N LEU A 376 -10.21 -2.39 -14.05
CA LEU A 376 -9.25 -3.48 -14.14
C LEU A 376 -8.72 -3.83 -12.74
N PRO A 377 -8.43 -5.11 -12.46
CA PRO A 377 -7.84 -5.50 -11.20
C PRO A 377 -6.53 -4.76 -10.93
N ILE A 378 -6.26 -4.46 -9.67
CA ILE A 378 -4.96 -3.99 -9.17
C ILE A 378 -4.34 -5.16 -8.41
N ALA A 379 -3.08 -5.49 -8.71
CA ALA A 379 -2.44 -6.70 -8.20
C ALA A 379 -2.36 -6.75 -6.67
N ASN A 380 -2.16 -5.60 -6.02
CA ASN A 380 -2.07 -5.44 -4.57
C ASN A 380 -3.36 -4.89 -3.92
N ALA A 381 -4.51 -4.90 -4.60
CA ALA A 381 -5.76 -4.48 -3.97
C ALA A 381 -6.28 -5.54 -3.00
N GLU A 382 -6.46 -5.15 -1.74
CA GLU A 382 -7.06 -5.94 -0.65
C GLU A 382 -8.57 -5.72 -0.56
N CYS A 383 -9.06 -4.56 -1.00
CA CYS A 383 -10.47 -4.19 -0.90
C CYS A 383 -11.01 -3.43 -2.11
N GLY A 384 -12.33 -3.27 -2.17
CA GLY A 384 -12.99 -2.54 -3.24
C GLY A 384 -13.14 -3.36 -4.54
N PRO A 385 -13.58 -2.72 -5.64
CA PRO A 385 -13.93 -3.44 -6.87
C PRO A 385 -12.72 -3.90 -7.70
N GLN A 386 -11.52 -3.45 -7.37
CA GLN A 386 -10.30 -3.78 -8.11
C GLN A 386 -9.54 -4.98 -7.52
N VAL A 387 -10.08 -5.66 -6.50
CA VAL A 387 -9.55 -6.95 -6.03
C VAL A 387 -9.65 -7.97 -7.17
N ALA A 388 -8.56 -8.70 -7.41
CA ALA A 388 -8.50 -9.73 -8.44
C ALA A 388 -9.61 -10.78 -8.26
N GLY A 389 -10.34 -11.06 -9.34
CA GLY A 389 -11.45 -12.03 -9.32
C GLY A 389 -12.80 -11.48 -8.84
N THR A 390 -12.94 -10.17 -8.61
CA THR A 390 -14.22 -9.54 -8.23
C THR A 390 -15.35 -9.90 -9.20
N ILE A 391 -16.48 -10.34 -8.65
CA ILE A 391 -17.70 -10.67 -9.41
C ILE A 391 -18.67 -9.49 -9.32
N PHE A 392 -18.85 -8.78 -10.43
CA PHE A 392 -19.76 -7.63 -10.50
C PHE A 392 -21.21 -8.04 -10.72
N ASN A 393 -22.09 -7.61 -9.82
CA ASN A 393 -23.54 -7.87 -9.86
C ASN A 393 -24.36 -6.60 -10.18
N SER A 394 -23.72 -5.42 -10.23
CA SER A 394 -24.35 -4.14 -10.59
C SER A 394 -23.56 -3.48 -11.71
N THR A 395 -24.26 -2.84 -12.65
CA THR A 395 -23.65 -1.99 -13.68
C THR A 395 -23.49 -0.53 -13.24
N LYS A 396 -23.95 -0.17 -12.02
CA LYS A 396 -23.81 1.17 -11.48
C LYS A 396 -22.54 1.26 -10.64
N SER A 397 -21.63 2.13 -11.06
CA SER A 397 -20.33 2.31 -10.43
C SER A 397 -20.39 2.80 -8.98
N THR A 398 -21.45 3.48 -8.58
CA THR A 398 -21.68 3.88 -7.18
C THR A 398 -21.91 2.70 -6.22
N ASP A 399 -22.33 1.55 -6.74
CA ASP A 399 -22.56 0.35 -5.93
C ASP A 399 -21.25 -0.42 -5.69
N TRP A 400 -20.16 -0.02 -6.34
CA TRP A 400 -18.93 -0.83 -6.39
C TRP A 400 -18.02 -0.63 -5.17
N GLU A 401 -18.17 0.47 -4.42
CA GLU A 401 -17.35 0.80 -3.25
C GLU A 401 -17.45 -0.24 -2.11
N SER A 402 -18.54 -1.01 -2.05
CA SER A 402 -18.78 -2.02 -1.01
C SER A 402 -18.28 -3.43 -1.36
N TYR A 403 -17.74 -3.65 -2.57
CA TYR A 403 -17.16 -4.95 -2.91
C TYR A 403 -15.91 -5.20 -2.08
N ASN A 404 -15.70 -6.47 -1.68
CA ASN A 404 -14.52 -6.95 -0.95
C ASN A 404 -14.16 -6.03 0.24
N PRO A 405 -14.98 -6.02 1.31
CA PRO A 405 -14.69 -5.17 2.47
C PRO A 405 -13.37 -5.61 3.13
N CYS A 406 -12.66 -4.65 3.70
CA CYS A 406 -11.48 -4.96 4.52
C CYS A 406 -11.86 -5.84 5.72
N PRO A 407 -10.93 -6.71 6.17
CA PRO A 407 -11.02 -7.34 7.49
C PRO A 407 -11.37 -6.32 8.59
N LEU A 408 -12.10 -6.76 9.60
CA LEU A 408 -12.54 -5.93 10.74
C LEU A 408 -13.39 -4.71 10.38
N ASN A 409 -13.93 -4.63 9.15
CA ASN A 409 -14.53 -3.41 8.61
C ASN A 409 -13.57 -2.20 8.71
N ALA A 410 -12.27 -2.42 8.52
CA ALA A 410 -11.32 -1.32 8.35
C ALA A 410 -11.66 -0.48 7.12
N CYS A 411 -11.08 0.71 7.03
CA CYS A 411 -11.32 1.62 5.92
C CYS A 411 -10.66 1.09 4.66
N CYS A 412 -11.41 1.11 3.57
CA CYS A 412 -10.90 0.81 2.24
C CYS A 412 -10.59 2.12 1.51
N ASP A 413 -9.34 2.36 1.12
CA ASP A 413 -8.96 3.57 0.38
C ASP A 413 -9.17 3.43 -1.15
N ALA A 414 -8.99 4.52 -1.90
CA ALA A 414 -9.24 4.52 -3.35
C ALA A 414 -8.24 3.66 -4.16
N PHE A 415 -7.15 3.21 -3.55
CA PHE A 415 -6.15 2.32 -4.13
C PHE A 415 -6.40 0.86 -3.76
N GLY A 416 -7.51 0.57 -3.08
CA GLY A 416 -7.87 -0.77 -2.64
C GLY A 416 -7.05 -1.26 -1.45
N GLN A 417 -6.48 -0.36 -0.64
CA GLN A 417 -5.71 -0.72 0.56
C GLN A 417 -6.55 -0.59 1.83
N CYS A 418 -6.30 -1.48 2.79
CA CYS A 418 -6.99 -1.46 4.08
C CYS A 418 -6.21 -0.74 5.17
N GLY A 419 -6.87 0.08 5.99
CA GLY A 419 -6.24 0.72 7.15
C GLY A 419 -7.21 1.38 8.13
N ILE A 420 -6.67 1.84 9.26
CA ILE A 420 -7.48 2.37 10.38
C ILE A 420 -7.14 3.83 10.73
N THR A 421 -6.12 4.40 10.09
CA THR A 421 -5.68 5.79 10.34
C THR A 421 -6.40 6.76 9.40
N PRO A 422 -6.37 8.08 9.68
CA PRO A 422 -6.96 9.09 8.80
C PRO A 422 -6.48 9.05 7.35
N VAL A 423 -5.27 8.54 7.10
CA VAL A 423 -4.72 8.36 5.74
C VAL A 423 -5.62 7.46 4.89
N TYR A 424 -6.21 6.41 5.48
CA TYR A 424 -7.09 5.45 4.79
C TYR A 424 -8.58 5.77 4.99
N CYS A 425 -8.91 6.45 6.09
CA CYS A 425 -10.28 6.60 6.56
C CYS A 425 -10.96 7.91 6.15
N ASN A 426 -10.22 8.86 5.58
CA ASN A 426 -10.77 10.17 5.23
C ASN A 426 -11.55 10.12 3.90
N ARG A 427 -12.88 10.23 3.97
CA ARG A 427 -13.73 10.25 2.77
C ARG A 427 -13.60 11.59 2.06
N THR A 428 -12.97 11.56 0.90
CA THR A 428 -12.79 12.71 0.00
C THR A 428 -13.09 12.27 -1.43
N PHE A 429 -13.35 13.22 -2.32
CA PHE A 429 -13.64 12.97 -3.73
C PHE A 429 -12.86 13.94 -4.60
N ALA A 430 -12.59 13.56 -5.85
CA ALA A 430 -12.16 14.51 -6.85
C ALA A 430 -13.23 15.60 -7.08
N GLU A 431 -12.85 16.70 -7.71
CA GLU A 431 -13.77 17.83 -7.97
C GLU A 431 -15.04 17.42 -8.73
N ASN A 432 -14.91 16.47 -9.67
CA ASN A 432 -16.00 15.91 -10.46
C ASN A 432 -16.92 14.95 -9.66
N LYS A 433 -16.49 14.49 -8.48
CA LYS A 433 -17.20 13.54 -7.61
C LYS A 433 -17.52 12.19 -8.24
N ASN A 434 -16.71 11.78 -9.21
CA ASN A 434 -16.86 10.48 -9.84
C ASN A 434 -16.53 9.35 -8.86
N PRO A 435 -17.13 8.15 -9.05
CA PRO A 435 -16.94 7.03 -8.14
C PRO A 435 -15.49 6.53 -8.18
N GLY A 436 -14.99 6.05 -7.02
CA GLY A 436 -13.62 5.56 -6.91
C GLY A 436 -12.53 6.63 -7.00
N THR A 437 -12.87 7.91 -6.85
CA THR A 437 -11.90 9.02 -6.84
C THR A 437 -11.64 9.57 -5.44
N ALA A 438 -10.49 10.21 -5.25
CA ALA A 438 -10.12 10.92 -4.03
C ALA A 438 -9.80 12.40 -4.32
N ALA A 439 -9.79 13.25 -3.29
CA ALA A 439 -9.26 14.60 -3.45
C ALA A 439 -7.74 14.55 -3.67
N ASN A 440 -7.18 15.59 -4.30
CA ASN A 440 -5.74 15.73 -4.45
C ASN A 440 -5.01 15.67 -3.10
N GLY A 441 -3.91 14.91 -3.04
CA GLY A 441 -3.15 14.68 -1.81
C GLY A 441 -3.82 13.78 -0.76
N SER A 442 -4.95 13.14 -1.08
CA SER A 442 -5.68 12.22 -0.21
C SER A 442 -5.79 10.84 -0.84
N ASN A 443 -5.82 9.77 -0.02
CA ASN A 443 -6.14 8.43 -0.52
C ASN A 443 -7.63 8.24 -0.73
N GLY A 444 -8.45 9.16 -0.19
CA GLY A 444 -9.88 8.96 -0.10
C GLY A 444 -10.25 7.77 0.78
N CYS A 445 -11.53 7.49 0.82
CA CYS A 445 -12.07 6.31 1.47
C CYS A 445 -13.36 5.89 0.77
N LEU A 446 -13.35 4.66 0.28
CA LEU A 446 -14.45 4.03 -0.45
C LEU A 446 -15.50 3.49 0.51
N SER A 447 -15.10 2.76 1.54
CA SER A 447 -16.03 2.11 2.47
C SER A 447 -15.51 2.08 3.90
N ASN A 448 -16.44 1.95 4.85
CA ASN A 448 -16.18 1.98 6.30
C ASN A 448 -15.37 3.19 6.76
N CYS A 449 -15.65 4.38 6.20
CA CYS A 449 -14.85 5.58 6.46
C CYS A 449 -15.01 6.14 7.87
N GLY A 450 -14.04 6.96 8.28
CA GLY A 450 -13.98 7.60 9.59
C GLY A 450 -13.22 6.79 10.64
N THR A 451 -12.65 7.52 11.60
CA THR A 451 -11.84 7.01 12.73
C THR A 451 -12.51 7.24 14.07
N THR A 452 -13.84 7.44 14.08
CA THR A 452 -14.60 7.70 15.30
C THR A 452 -15.07 6.40 15.94
N ILE A 453 -15.03 6.32 17.27
CA ILE A 453 -15.62 5.22 18.04
C ILE A 453 -17.13 5.14 17.77
N THR A 454 -17.60 3.92 17.49
CA THR A 454 -19.00 3.61 17.22
C THR A 454 -19.55 2.64 18.27
N ASN A 455 -20.82 2.22 18.15
CA ASN A 455 -21.42 1.18 19.00
C ASN A 455 -21.36 1.44 20.53
N TRP A 456 -21.41 2.71 20.94
CA TRP A 456 -21.35 3.14 22.33
C TRP A 456 -22.71 3.49 22.96
N ALA A 457 -23.81 3.26 22.25
CA ALA A 457 -25.15 3.66 22.70
C ALA A 457 -25.67 2.86 23.92
N VAL A 458 -25.12 1.67 24.17
CA VAL A 458 -25.55 0.79 25.27
C VAL A 458 -24.55 0.89 26.42
N PRO A 459 -24.95 1.42 27.60
CA PRO A 459 -24.09 1.45 28.77
C PRO A 459 -23.87 0.05 29.35
N PRO A 460 -22.68 -0.25 29.92
CA PRO A 460 -22.48 -1.47 30.69
C PRO A 460 -23.31 -1.42 31.99
N SER A 461 -23.61 -2.60 32.54
CA SER A 461 -24.33 -2.69 33.83
C SER A 461 -23.51 -2.14 35.01
N SER A 462 -22.18 -2.24 34.90
CA SER A 462 -21.19 -1.65 35.81
C SER A 462 -19.87 -1.48 35.07
N PHE A 463 -19.09 -0.47 35.44
CA PHE A 463 -17.73 -0.29 34.92
C PHE A 463 -16.77 -1.24 35.64
N SER A 464 -16.15 -2.16 34.89
CA SER A 464 -15.22 -3.13 35.43
C SER A 464 -13.80 -2.57 35.51
N LYS A 465 -13.08 -3.00 36.53
CA LYS A 465 -11.63 -2.79 36.69
C LYS A 465 -10.96 -4.13 36.84
N VAL A 466 -10.26 -4.53 35.79
CA VAL A 466 -9.47 -5.76 35.71
C VAL A 466 -8.01 -5.39 36.01
N GLY A 467 -7.39 -6.10 36.94
CA GLY A 467 -5.95 -6.00 37.20
C GLY A 467 -5.26 -7.33 36.93
N TYR A 468 -4.24 -7.33 36.08
CA TYR A 468 -3.38 -8.49 35.85
C TYR A 468 -2.32 -8.54 36.94
N TYR A 469 -2.17 -9.71 37.57
CA TYR A 469 -1.16 -10.03 38.57
C TYR A 469 -0.17 -11.03 38.00
N GLU A 470 1.11 -10.67 37.99
CA GLU A 470 2.19 -11.52 37.52
C GLU A 470 2.83 -12.29 38.71
N PRO A 471 2.68 -13.63 38.81
CA PRO A 471 3.35 -14.40 39.86
C PRO A 471 4.88 -14.40 39.70
N SER A 472 5.38 -14.21 38.48
CA SER A 472 6.79 -13.99 38.17
C SER A 472 7.35 -12.71 38.78
N SER A 473 6.52 -11.79 39.29
CA SER A 473 7.01 -10.64 40.08
C SER A 473 7.85 -11.10 41.29
N MET A 474 7.63 -12.31 41.80
CA MET A 474 8.41 -12.92 42.88
C MET A 474 9.86 -13.26 42.48
N ASP A 475 10.16 -13.38 41.19
CA ASP A 475 11.51 -13.63 40.68
C ASP A 475 12.35 -12.34 40.58
N ARG A 476 11.71 -11.17 40.64
CA ARG A 476 12.40 -9.86 40.59
C ARG A 476 13.21 -9.63 41.86
N SER A 477 14.31 -8.89 41.72
CA SER A 477 15.19 -8.50 42.84
C SER A 477 14.51 -7.57 43.86
N CYS A 478 13.51 -6.81 43.39
CA CYS A 478 12.67 -5.88 44.14
C CYS A 478 11.30 -5.76 43.44
N LEU A 479 10.37 -4.98 44.02
CA LEU A 479 8.97 -4.88 43.54
C LEU A 479 8.25 -6.24 43.45
N GLN A 480 8.58 -7.15 44.38
CA GLN A 480 7.85 -8.40 44.55
C GLN A 480 6.48 -8.10 45.17
N MET A 481 5.43 -8.70 44.64
CA MET A 481 4.07 -8.51 45.13
C MET A 481 3.45 -9.86 45.49
N SER A 482 3.10 -10.06 46.77
CA SER A 482 2.23 -11.20 47.14
C SER A 482 0.78 -10.87 46.74
N PRO A 483 -0.01 -11.86 46.29
CA PRO A 483 -1.44 -11.65 46.00
C PRO A 483 -2.20 -11.05 47.18
N LEU A 484 -1.84 -11.40 48.42
CA LEU A 484 -2.49 -10.85 49.62
C LEU A 484 -2.30 -9.34 49.80
N SER A 485 -1.37 -8.73 49.05
CA SER A 485 -1.13 -7.28 49.06
C SER A 485 -2.00 -6.51 48.06
N ILE A 486 -2.76 -7.21 47.21
CA ILE A 486 -3.63 -6.58 46.21
C ILE A 486 -4.80 -5.87 46.90
N ASP A 487 -4.98 -4.57 46.60
CA ASP A 487 -6.14 -3.81 47.05
C ASP A 487 -7.39 -4.19 46.25
N THR A 488 -8.09 -5.22 46.74
CA THR A 488 -9.35 -5.70 46.17
C THR A 488 -10.52 -4.72 46.28
N SER A 489 -10.37 -3.59 47.00
CA SER A 489 -11.45 -2.60 47.13
C SER A 489 -11.60 -1.70 45.90
N VAL A 490 -10.56 -1.61 45.07
CA VAL A 490 -10.54 -0.78 43.85
C VAL A 490 -10.64 -1.60 42.56
N LEU A 491 -10.60 -2.93 42.66
CA LEU A 491 -10.71 -3.86 41.54
C LEU A 491 -12.04 -4.62 41.57
N THR A 492 -12.47 -5.05 40.39
CA THR A 492 -13.64 -5.95 40.24
C THR A 492 -13.20 -7.38 39.91
N HIS A 493 -12.09 -7.50 39.17
CA HIS A 493 -11.50 -8.75 38.73
C HIS A 493 -9.99 -8.68 38.95
N VAL A 494 -9.41 -9.81 39.36
CA VAL A 494 -7.97 -10.00 39.39
C VAL A 494 -7.65 -11.20 38.52
N TYR A 495 -6.77 -10.99 37.55
CA TYR A 495 -6.34 -11.98 36.57
C TYR A 495 -4.99 -12.54 37.00
N TYR A 496 -4.89 -13.85 37.20
CA TYR A 496 -3.62 -14.53 37.45
C TYR A 496 -2.93 -14.80 36.11
N ALA A 497 -1.84 -14.08 35.83
CA ALA A 497 -1.15 -14.06 34.55
C ALA A 497 0.29 -14.56 34.71
N PHE A 498 0.60 -15.85 34.48
CA PHE A 498 -0.20 -16.81 33.71
C PHE A 498 -0.30 -18.18 34.36
N GLY A 499 -1.42 -18.84 34.05
CA GLY A 499 -1.53 -20.29 34.08
C GLY A 499 -0.76 -20.93 32.94
N ASN A 500 -0.28 -22.15 33.16
CA ASN A 500 0.50 -22.89 32.17
C ASN A 500 -0.31 -24.03 31.55
N ILE A 501 -0.17 -24.17 30.23
CA ILE A 501 -0.66 -25.32 29.44
C ILE A 501 0.56 -26.12 28.99
N SER A 502 0.74 -27.31 29.53
CA SER A 502 1.83 -28.20 29.12
C SER A 502 1.62 -28.72 27.68
N SER A 503 2.65 -29.33 27.10
CA SER A 503 2.59 -29.90 25.74
C SER A 503 1.60 -31.08 25.59
N ASP A 504 1.17 -31.70 26.69
CA ASP A 504 0.08 -32.69 26.74
C ASP A 504 -1.28 -32.08 27.09
N PHE A 505 -1.38 -30.75 27.06
CA PHE A 505 -2.53 -29.93 27.42
C PHE A 505 -2.94 -29.98 28.90
N SER A 506 -2.10 -30.52 29.79
CA SER A 506 -2.35 -30.46 31.25
C SER A 506 -2.17 -29.04 31.80
N ILE A 507 -2.97 -28.68 32.80
CA ILE A 507 -2.99 -27.33 33.40
C ILE A 507 -2.22 -27.32 34.73
N ASN A 508 -1.34 -26.33 34.90
CA ASN A 508 -0.60 -26.09 36.14
C ASN A 508 -0.21 -24.62 36.31
N VAL A 509 0.51 -24.29 37.38
CA VAL A 509 0.97 -22.92 37.71
C VAL A 509 2.50 -22.78 37.65
N ASN A 510 3.18 -23.71 36.96
CA ASN A 510 4.62 -23.66 36.67
C ASN A 510 5.54 -23.31 37.87
N GLY A 511 5.29 -23.87 39.05
CA GLY A 511 6.12 -23.67 40.24
C GLY A 511 5.68 -22.53 41.17
N TYR A 512 4.58 -21.84 40.86
CA TYR A 512 4.00 -20.76 41.68
C TYR A 512 2.81 -21.25 42.53
N GLU A 513 2.89 -22.45 43.11
CA GLU A 513 1.77 -23.02 43.90
C GLU A 513 1.42 -22.18 45.13
N GLN A 514 2.40 -21.49 45.73
CA GLN A 514 2.16 -20.63 46.89
C GLN A 514 1.37 -19.39 46.47
N GLU A 515 1.82 -18.70 45.42
CA GLU A 515 1.19 -17.49 44.89
C GLU A 515 -0.22 -17.82 44.40
N PHE A 516 -0.41 -18.96 43.73
CA PHE A 516 -1.75 -19.38 43.34
C PHE A 516 -2.67 -19.65 44.55
N SER A 517 -2.14 -20.28 45.60
CA SER A 517 -2.91 -20.48 46.84
C SER A 517 -3.34 -19.15 47.47
N GLU A 518 -2.44 -18.18 47.56
CA GLU A 518 -2.71 -16.84 48.09
C GLU A 518 -3.72 -16.08 47.20
N PHE A 519 -3.58 -16.19 45.88
CA PHE A 519 -4.54 -15.61 44.92
C PHE A 519 -5.96 -16.17 45.12
N MET A 520 -6.09 -17.46 45.43
CA MET A 520 -7.39 -18.07 45.71
C MET A 520 -8.02 -17.60 47.03
N GLU A 521 -7.24 -17.01 47.94
CA GLU A 521 -7.76 -16.43 49.18
C GLU A 521 -8.45 -15.08 48.97
N LEU A 522 -8.18 -14.37 47.86
CA LEU A 522 -8.76 -13.07 47.54
C LEU A 522 -10.30 -13.07 47.68
N LYS A 523 -10.84 -11.97 48.20
CA LYS A 523 -12.28 -11.77 48.47
C LYS A 523 -12.77 -10.50 47.79
N ASN A 524 -14.08 -10.42 47.55
CA ASN A 524 -14.76 -9.27 46.94
C ASN A 524 -14.37 -8.94 45.49
N VAL A 525 -13.57 -9.80 44.86
CA VAL A 525 -13.18 -9.73 43.45
C VAL A 525 -13.44 -11.07 42.77
N LYS A 526 -13.57 -11.05 41.45
CA LYS A 526 -13.57 -12.24 40.61
C LYS A 526 -12.13 -12.68 40.36
N ARG A 527 -11.85 -13.97 40.58
CA ARG A 527 -10.53 -14.58 40.36
C ARG A 527 -10.54 -15.30 39.03
N VAL A 528 -9.90 -14.72 38.02
CA VAL A 528 -9.81 -15.27 36.66
C VAL A 528 -8.38 -15.73 36.42
N MET A 529 -8.20 -16.85 35.73
CA MET A 529 -6.87 -17.32 35.32
C MET A 529 -6.68 -17.06 33.84
N SER A 530 -5.60 -16.37 33.49
CA SER A 530 -5.23 -16.12 32.10
C SER A 530 -4.22 -17.18 31.63
N PHE A 531 -4.41 -17.66 30.40
CA PHE A 531 -3.52 -18.62 29.76
C PHE A 531 -2.95 -18.01 28.49
N GLY A 532 -1.62 -18.04 28.35
CA GLY A 532 -0.92 -17.54 27.18
C GLY A 532 0.09 -16.46 27.53
N GLY A 533 -0.06 -15.28 26.92
CA GLY A 533 0.89 -14.18 26.97
C GLY A 533 1.98 -14.29 25.89
N TRP A 534 2.70 -13.19 25.70
CA TRP A 534 3.77 -13.04 24.71
C TRP A 534 4.78 -14.19 24.72
N ASP A 535 5.42 -14.47 25.87
CA ASP A 535 6.48 -15.49 25.95
C ASP A 535 5.97 -16.89 25.62
N PHE A 536 4.79 -17.27 26.14
CA PHE A 536 4.18 -18.57 25.83
C PHE A 536 3.82 -18.68 24.35
N SER A 537 3.35 -17.60 23.75
CA SER A 537 2.85 -17.62 22.38
C SER A 537 3.96 -17.50 21.33
N THR A 538 5.13 -16.98 21.70
CA THR A 538 6.26 -16.70 20.79
C THR A 538 7.52 -17.52 21.06
N SER A 539 7.60 -18.29 22.15
CA SER A 539 8.72 -19.20 22.40
C SER A 539 8.62 -20.48 21.57
N PRO A 540 9.72 -20.96 20.93
CA PRO A 540 9.70 -22.18 20.11
C PRO A 540 9.16 -23.43 20.82
N ASP A 541 9.36 -23.53 22.13
CA ASP A 541 8.95 -24.69 22.95
C ASP A 541 7.44 -24.75 23.20
N THR A 542 6.74 -23.61 23.18
CA THR A 542 5.32 -23.49 23.53
C THR A 542 4.45 -22.97 22.39
N TYR A 543 5.05 -22.39 21.34
CA TYR A 543 4.40 -21.80 20.16
C TYR A 543 3.31 -22.69 19.53
N MET A 544 3.54 -24.01 19.50
CA MET A 544 2.62 -24.97 18.88
C MET A 544 1.42 -25.36 19.76
N ILE A 545 1.43 -25.04 21.06
CA ILE A 545 0.45 -25.56 22.02
C ILE A 545 -0.94 -25.00 21.74
N PHE A 546 -1.12 -23.68 21.58
CA PHE A 546 -2.44 -23.14 21.21
C PHE A 546 -2.87 -23.57 19.81
N ARG A 547 -1.95 -23.61 18.84
CA ARG A 547 -2.23 -24.03 17.47
C ARG A 547 -2.78 -25.44 17.39
N GLN A 548 -2.17 -26.37 18.13
CA GLN A 548 -2.65 -27.74 18.19
C GLN A 548 -3.88 -27.87 19.09
N GLY A 549 -3.87 -27.20 20.24
CA GLY A 549 -4.91 -27.28 21.26
C GLY A 549 -6.25 -26.69 20.82
N THR A 550 -6.26 -25.66 19.97
CA THR A 550 -7.50 -25.07 19.43
C THR A 550 -7.99 -25.79 18.17
N ALA A 551 -7.11 -26.49 17.46
CA ALA A 551 -7.46 -27.27 16.27
C ALA A 551 -8.40 -28.44 16.61
N ALA A 552 -9.21 -28.85 15.63
CA ALA A 552 -10.26 -29.86 15.81
C ALA A 552 -9.76 -31.19 16.43
N THR A 553 -8.50 -31.55 16.22
CA THR A 553 -7.88 -32.77 16.72
C THR A 553 -7.77 -32.81 18.25
N TYR A 554 -7.38 -31.71 18.89
CA TYR A 554 -7.10 -31.66 20.34
C TYR A 554 -8.00 -30.71 21.12
N ARG A 555 -8.89 -29.96 20.44
CA ARG A 555 -9.84 -29.01 21.04
C ARG A 555 -10.59 -29.57 22.24
N SER A 556 -11.17 -30.76 22.14
CA SER A 556 -11.94 -31.34 23.23
C SER A 556 -11.07 -31.61 24.47
N THR A 557 -9.83 -32.07 24.28
CA THR A 557 -8.90 -32.35 25.37
C THR A 557 -8.51 -31.08 26.10
N LEU A 558 -8.14 -30.03 25.37
CA LEU A 558 -7.79 -28.75 25.99
C LEU A 558 -8.99 -28.14 26.72
N VAL A 559 -10.18 -28.15 26.11
CA VAL A 559 -11.41 -27.65 26.74
C VAL A 559 -11.72 -28.41 28.04
N GLU A 560 -11.66 -29.75 28.02
CA GLU A 560 -11.92 -30.58 29.20
C GLU A 560 -10.94 -30.26 30.33
N ASN A 561 -9.64 -30.15 30.03
CA ASN A 561 -8.62 -29.85 31.03
C ASN A 561 -8.79 -28.46 31.66
N LEU A 562 -9.11 -27.45 30.86
CA LEU A 562 -9.37 -26.09 31.35
C LEU A 562 -10.63 -26.02 32.23
N VAL A 563 -11.73 -26.65 31.81
CA VAL A 563 -12.99 -26.68 32.57
C VAL A 563 -12.84 -27.46 33.88
N ASN A 564 -12.12 -28.59 33.86
CA ASN A 564 -11.81 -29.35 35.05
C ASN A 564 -11.01 -28.51 36.04
N TYR A 565 -9.96 -27.82 35.56
CA TYR A 565 -9.14 -26.97 36.42
C TYR A 565 -9.94 -25.83 37.08
N VAL A 566 -10.81 -25.14 36.33
CA VAL A 566 -11.71 -24.12 36.90
C VAL A 566 -12.65 -24.69 37.96
N SER A 567 -13.19 -25.89 37.71
CA SER A 567 -14.14 -26.54 38.61
C SER A 567 -13.46 -27.02 39.89
N GLU A 568 -12.26 -27.58 39.80
CA GLU A 568 -11.48 -28.11 40.93
C GLU A 568 -10.95 -27.00 41.84
N THR A 569 -10.48 -25.89 41.26
CA THR A 569 -9.91 -24.77 42.01
C THR A 569 -10.98 -23.81 42.52
N GLY A 570 -12.14 -23.72 41.85
CA GLY A 570 -13.18 -22.76 42.17
C GLY A 570 -12.87 -21.35 41.67
N LEU A 571 -12.10 -21.23 40.58
CA LEU A 571 -11.89 -19.99 39.83
C LEU A 571 -13.21 -19.42 39.31
N ASP A 572 -13.31 -18.10 39.18
CA ASP A 572 -14.50 -17.41 38.68
C ASP A 572 -14.56 -17.36 37.14
N GLY A 573 -13.47 -17.66 36.44
CA GLY A 573 -13.44 -17.73 34.99
C GLY A 573 -12.07 -17.99 34.38
N ILE A 574 -12.01 -17.92 33.06
CA ILE A 574 -10.83 -18.10 32.22
C ILE A 574 -10.66 -16.92 31.28
N ASP A 575 -9.42 -16.49 31.10
CA ASP A 575 -8.99 -15.61 30.01
C ASP A 575 -8.04 -16.35 29.08
N ILE A 576 -8.19 -16.16 27.77
CA ILE A 576 -7.27 -16.72 26.78
C ILE A 576 -6.53 -15.59 26.10
N ASP A 577 -5.21 -15.56 26.29
CA ASP A 577 -4.30 -14.54 25.81
C ASP A 577 -3.33 -15.14 24.79
N TRP A 578 -3.85 -15.51 23.61
CA TRP A 578 -3.05 -16.11 22.54
C TRP A 578 -2.48 -15.01 21.63
N GLU A 579 -1.15 -14.88 21.62
CA GLU A 579 -0.41 -13.83 20.90
C GLU A 579 0.51 -14.35 19.75
N TYR A 580 0.08 -14.45 18.50
CA TYR A 580 -1.27 -14.27 17.98
C TYR A 580 -1.64 -15.44 17.04
N PRO A 581 -2.94 -15.79 16.91
CA PRO A 581 -3.41 -16.64 15.82
C PRO A 581 -3.19 -15.95 14.47
N GLY A 582 -2.74 -16.69 13.47
CA GLY A 582 -2.48 -16.16 12.12
C GLY A 582 -1.29 -15.19 12.04
N GLU A 583 -0.43 -15.20 13.06
CA GLU A 583 0.84 -14.46 13.15
C GLU A 583 1.73 -14.63 11.89
N PRO A 584 2.02 -13.59 11.10
CA PRO A 584 2.70 -13.75 9.81
C PRO A 584 4.24 -13.52 9.80
N ASP A 585 4.81 -12.77 10.74
CA ASP A 585 6.11 -12.11 10.61
C ASP A 585 7.03 -12.05 11.87
N ILE A 586 6.69 -12.66 13.00
CA ILE A 586 7.55 -12.72 14.19
C ILE A 586 8.78 -13.61 13.93
N ALA A 587 9.96 -13.03 14.14
CA ALA A 587 11.23 -13.71 13.92
C ALA A 587 11.46 -14.87 14.90
N GLY A 588 11.96 -16.00 14.41
CA GLY A 588 12.35 -17.16 15.23
C GLY A 588 11.27 -18.24 15.37
N ILE A 589 10.04 -17.96 14.90
CA ILE A 589 8.92 -18.91 14.85
C ILE A 589 8.33 -18.99 13.43
N PRO A 590 7.64 -20.08 13.07
CA PRO A 590 6.93 -20.16 11.79
C PRO A 590 5.82 -19.10 11.67
N ALA A 591 5.42 -18.77 10.43
CA ALA A 591 4.16 -18.06 10.21
C ALA A 591 2.97 -18.98 10.54
N GLY A 592 1.95 -18.42 11.18
CA GLY A 592 0.69 -19.07 11.47
C GLY A 592 -0.14 -19.32 10.21
N SER A 593 -1.08 -20.26 10.30
CA SER A 593 -1.95 -20.61 9.18
C SER A 593 -3.29 -19.86 9.21
N ASP A 594 -3.88 -19.65 8.03
CA ASP A 594 -5.14 -18.92 7.86
C ASP A 594 -6.35 -19.53 8.61
N ASP A 595 -6.27 -20.81 9.00
CA ASP A 595 -7.32 -21.51 9.75
C ASP A 595 -7.24 -21.31 11.27
N GLU A 596 -6.16 -20.72 11.80
CA GLU A 596 -5.96 -20.50 13.24
C GLU A 596 -7.09 -19.66 13.86
N GLY A 597 -7.54 -18.60 13.17
CA GLY A 597 -8.64 -17.75 13.63
C GLY A 597 -9.98 -18.49 13.81
N GLU A 598 -10.34 -19.31 12.81
CA GLU A 598 -11.56 -20.12 12.86
C GLU A 598 -11.45 -21.27 13.87
N ASN A 599 -10.27 -21.88 14.00
CA ASN A 599 -9.99 -22.87 15.03
C ASN A 599 -10.11 -22.26 16.44
N TYR A 600 -9.64 -21.03 16.62
CA TYR A 600 -9.75 -20.32 17.88
C TYR A 600 -11.20 -20.01 18.23
N LEU A 601 -11.99 -19.49 17.28
CA LEU A 601 -13.43 -19.27 17.47
C LEU A 601 -14.16 -20.57 17.84
N ALA A 602 -13.86 -21.67 17.15
CA ALA A 602 -14.47 -22.96 17.44
C ALA A 602 -14.08 -23.50 18.82
N PHE A 603 -12.84 -23.25 19.25
CA PHE A 603 -12.38 -23.54 20.62
C PHE A 603 -13.14 -22.71 21.66
N LEU A 604 -13.27 -21.40 21.48
CA LEU A 604 -14.00 -20.53 22.41
C LEU A 604 -15.48 -20.93 22.54
N LYS A 605 -16.13 -21.33 21.44
CA LYS A 605 -17.51 -21.85 21.47
C LYS A 605 -17.62 -23.14 22.30
N ALA A 606 -16.71 -24.08 22.08
CA ALA A 606 -16.68 -25.34 22.84
C ALA A 606 -16.37 -25.09 24.33
N LEU A 607 -15.45 -24.16 24.62
CA LEU A 607 -15.11 -23.78 25.98
C LEU A 607 -16.30 -23.12 26.69
N ARG A 608 -16.99 -22.19 26.03
CA ARG A 608 -18.21 -21.55 26.58
C ARG A 608 -19.31 -22.58 26.87
N GLU A 609 -19.53 -23.54 25.98
CA GLU A 609 -20.55 -24.58 26.16
C GLU A 609 -20.22 -25.51 27.34
N ALA A 610 -18.94 -25.80 27.56
CA ALA A 610 -18.50 -26.70 28.63
C ALA A 610 -18.32 -26.01 29.99
N LEU A 611 -18.08 -24.69 30.01
CA LEU A 611 -17.94 -23.93 31.26
C LEU A 611 -19.26 -23.88 32.04
N PRO A 612 -19.23 -24.04 33.37
CA PRO A 612 -20.42 -23.87 34.21
C PRO A 612 -21.06 -22.48 34.05
N ASP A 613 -22.40 -22.41 34.16
CA ASP A 613 -23.14 -21.15 34.11
C ASP A 613 -22.58 -20.12 35.11
N GLY A 614 -22.41 -18.88 34.64
CA GLY A 614 -21.93 -17.76 35.45
C GLY A 614 -20.40 -17.68 35.61
N LYS A 615 -19.63 -18.57 34.98
CA LYS A 615 -18.18 -18.40 34.82
C LYS A 615 -17.86 -17.39 33.73
N ILE A 616 -16.84 -16.58 33.99
CA ILE A 616 -16.32 -15.62 33.02
C ILE A 616 -15.51 -16.38 31.96
N LEU A 617 -15.69 -16.01 30.70
CA LEU A 617 -14.76 -16.31 29.62
C LEU A 617 -14.45 -15.00 28.91
N SER A 618 -13.18 -14.59 28.95
CA SER A 618 -12.67 -13.45 28.19
C SER A 618 -11.56 -13.88 27.24
N ILE A 619 -11.21 -12.98 26.33
CA ILE A 619 -9.99 -13.07 25.52
C ILE A 619 -9.22 -11.77 25.63
N THR A 620 -7.91 -11.87 25.44
CA THR A 620 -7.04 -10.73 25.25
C THR A 620 -6.74 -10.56 23.76
N ALA A 621 -6.81 -9.32 23.24
CA ALA A 621 -6.73 -9.04 21.81
C ALA A 621 -5.79 -7.84 21.51
N PRO A 622 -5.01 -7.90 20.42
CA PRO A 622 -4.05 -6.86 20.06
C PRO A 622 -4.71 -5.61 19.49
N SER A 623 -4.15 -4.44 19.79
CA SER A 623 -4.58 -3.16 19.20
C SER A 623 -4.15 -2.97 17.73
N SER A 624 -3.15 -3.74 17.27
CA SER A 624 -2.68 -3.74 15.89
C SER A 624 -3.69 -4.35 14.92
N TYR A 625 -4.06 -3.60 13.88
CA TYR A 625 -4.84 -4.13 12.73
C TYR A 625 -4.18 -5.37 12.12
N TRP A 626 -2.85 -5.38 12.04
CA TRP A 626 -2.08 -6.42 11.36
C TRP A 626 -2.23 -7.80 12.01
N TYR A 627 -2.32 -7.85 13.33
CA TYR A 627 -2.53 -9.09 14.07
C TYR A 627 -4.02 -9.37 14.30
N LEU A 628 -4.82 -8.33 14.57
CA LEU A 628 -6.25 -8.51 14.87
C LEU A 628 -7.05 -9.01 13.66
N GLN A 629 -6.63 -8.74 12.42
CA GLN A 629 -7.37 -9.16 11.22
C GLN A 629 -7.53 -10.70 11.09
N ALA A 630 -6.66 -11.48 11.74
CA ALA A 630 -6.77 -12.93 11.80
C ALA A 630 -7.85 -13.43 12.78
N PHE A 631 -8.42 -12.55 13.61
CA PHE A 631 -9.45 -12.89 14.58
C PHE A 631 -10.83 -12.69 13.95
N PRO A 632 -11.70 -13.72 13.93
CA PRO A 632 -13.15 -13.57 13.76
C PRO A 632 -13.83 -12.80 14.92
N ILE A 633 -13.33 -11.61 15.23
CA ILE A 633 -13.52 -10.92 16.52
C ILE A 633 -14.98 -10.58 16.82
N ALA A 634 -15.79 -10.28 15.80
CA ALA A 634 -17.23 -10.06 15.95
C ALA A 634 -17.95 -11.33 16.43
N ALA A 635 -17.62 -12.48 15.84
CA ALA A 635 -18.19 -13.77 16.25
C ALA A 635 -17.62 -14.25 17.60
N MET A 636 -16.40 -13.85 17.95
CA MET A 636 -15.83 -14.11 19.28
C MET A 636 -16.56 -13.29 20.36
N ALA A 637 -16.90 -12.02 20.07
CA ALA A 637 -17.65 -11.15 20.97
C ALA A 637 -19.07 -11.67 21.29
N ASP A 638 -19.65 -12.52 20.44
CA ASP A 638 -20.93 -13.21 20.71
C ASP A 638 -20.78 -14.37 21.72
N VAL A 639 -19.55 -14.80 22.03
CA VAL A 639 -19.24 -15.99 22.83
C VAL A 639 -18.60 -15.62 24.18
N VAL A 640 -17.71 -14.62 24.18
CA VAL A 640 -16.99 -14.16 25.37
C VAL A 640 -17.81 -13.10 26.13
N ASP A 641 -17.58 -12.96 27.43
CA ASP A 641 -18.25 -11.92 28.21
C ASP A 641 -17.74 -10.52 27.84
N PHE A 642 -16.43 -10.41 27.62
CA PHE A 642 -15.76 -9.18 27.19
C PHE A 642 -14.37 -9.48 26.62
N ILE A 643 -13.79 -8.48 25.96
CA ILE A 643 -12.47 -8.50 25.35
C ILE A 643 -11.57 -7.55 26.14
N ASN A 644 -10.43 -8.05 26.62
CA ASN A 644 -9.35 -7.23 27.15
C ASN A 644 -8.50 -6.74 25.97
N TYR A 645 -8.52 -5.44 25.71
CA TYR A 645 -7.96 -4.88 24.48
C TYR A 645 -6.65 -4.15 24.75
N MET A 646 -5.54 -4.67 24.23
CA MET A 646 -4.18 -4.23 24.55
C MET A 646 -3.81 -2.92 23.83
N THR A 647 -4.39 -1.80 24.28
CA THR A 647 -4.12 -0.44 23.78
C THR A 647 -2.88 0.18 24.42
N TYR A 648 -1.80 -0.59 24.43
CA TYR A 648 -0.45 -0.23 24.84
C TYR A 648 0.53 -1.01 23.96
N ASP A 649 1.83 -0.75 24.10
CA ASP A 649 2.86 -1.32 23.20
C ASP A 649 2.63 -0.95 21.73
N LEU A 650 2.10 0.26 21.52
CA LEU A 650 1.93 0.85 20.19
C LEU A 650 3.29 1.14 19.53
N HIS A 651 4.30 1.42 20.35
CA HIS A 651 5.66 1.76 19.93
C HIS A 651 6.70 1.14 20.87
N GLY A 652 7.87 0.85 20.31
CA GLY A 652 8.99 0.26 21.04
C GLY A 652 10.21 0.11 20.16
N THR A 653 11.25 -0.54 20.68
CA THR A 653 12.51 -0.72 19.92
C THR A 653 12.36 -1.61 18.69
N TRP A 654 11.28 -2.38 18.60
CA TRP A 654 10.91 -3.15 17.41
C TRP A 654 10.51 -2.27 16.21
N ASP A 655 10.29 -0.97 16.43
CA ASP A 655 10.06 -0.02 15.34
C ASP A 655 11.33 0.25 14.51
N GLU A 656 12.52 -0.15 14.98
CA GLU A 656 13.77 0.06 14.24
C GLU A 656 13.64 -0.43 12.79
N LYS A 657 13.92 0.44 11.81
CA LYS A 657 13.84 0.15 10.37
C LYS A 657 12.43 -0.14 9.86
N SER A 658 11.40 0.03 10.69
CA SER A 658 10.00 -0.03 10.27
C SER A 658 9.59 1.32 9.69
N THR A 659 9.33 1.37 8.39
CA THR A 659 8.70 2.53 7.74
C THR A 659 7.22 2.70 8.12
N TRP A 660 6.68 1.75 8.90
CA TRP A 660 5.29 1.67 9.35
C TRP A 660 5.10 2.04 10.81
N ALA A 661 6.14 2.51 11.51
CA ALA A 661 6.06 2.92 12.91
C ALA A 661 5.01 4.02 13.08
N ASP A 662 5.19 5.18 12.45
CA ASP A 662 4.14 6.17 12.21
C ASP A 662 4.56 7.15 11.09
N ASN A 663 3.63 7.97 10.62
CA ASN A 663 3.84 8.97 9.59
C ASN A 663 4.96 9.94 9.97
N GLY A 664 5.90 10.12 9.05
CA GLY A 664 7.04 11.04 9.24
C GLY A 664 8.26 10.41 9.90
N CYS A 665 8.20 9.14 10.32
CA CYS A 665 9.32 8.42 10.90
C CYS A 665 9.85 7.32 9.98
N THR A 666 10.57 7.69 8.92
CA THR A 666 10.98 6.73 7.88
C THR A 666 11.97 5.67 8.35
N ALA A 667 12.76 5.94 9.38
CA ALA A 667 13.70 4.97 9.95
C ALA A 667 13.11 4.20 11.15
N GLY A 668 11.88 4.54 11.57
CA GLY A 668 11.21 3.94 12.71
C GLY A 668 11.91 4.16 14.05
N ASP A 669 12.79 5.17 14.12
CA ASP A 669 13.65 5.48 15.26
C ASP A 669 13.20 6.73 16.02
N CYS A 670 11.94 7.16 15.87
CA CYS A 670 11.41 8.34 16.52
C CYS A 670 10.93 8.04 17.95
N LEU A 671 10.97 9.05 18.82
CA LEU A 671 10.50 8.96 20.21
C LEU A 671 8.97 8.96 20.30
N PHE A 672 8.34 7.90 19.81
CA PHE A 672 6.91 7.69 19.94
C PHE A 672 6.55 6.97 21.24
N SER A 673 5.41 7.34 21.81
CA SER A 673 4.94 6.77 23.06
C SER A 673 4.08 5.54 22.83
N HIS A 674 4.39 4.44 23.52
CA HIS A 674 3.64 3.20 23.44
C HIS A 674 2.18 3.28 23.96
N VAL A 675 1.78 4.41 24.55
CA VAL A 675 0.44 4.67 25.12
C VAL A 675 -0.19 5.92 24.51
N ASN A 676 0.14 6.25 23.26
CA ASN A 676 -0.42 7.39 22.54
C ASN A 676 -1.96 7.31 22.47
N MET A 677 -2.64 8.34 22.97
CA MET A 677 -4.11 8.39 23.00
C MET A 677 -4.73 8.42 21.60
N THR A 678 -4.09 9.09 20.63
CA THR A 678 -4.63 9.22 19.28
C THR A 678 -4.73 7.86 18.59
N GLU A 679 -3.68 7.05 18.72
CA GLU A 679 -3.63 5.69 18.19
C GLU A 679 -4.52 4.74 18.99
N THR A 680 -4.62 4.93 20.32
CA THR A 680 -5.60 4.24 21.17
C THR A 680 -7.02 4.48 20.66
N GLU A 681 -7.39 5.72 20.32
CA GLU A 681 -8.69 6.04 19.75
C GLU A 681 -8.92 5.35 18.39
N TRP A 682 -7.90 5.28 17.53
CA TRP A 682 -7.99 4.56 16.25
C TRP A 682 -8.18 3.06 16.44
N ALA A 683 -7.46 2.44 17.37
CA ALA A 683 -7.63 1.02 17.71
C ALA A 683 -9.05 0.75 18.26
N LEU A 684 -9.56 1.59 19.16
CA LEU A 684 -10.92 1.48 19.68
C LEU A 684 -11.98 1.70 18.58
N ALA A 685 -11.73 2.63 17.66
CA ALA A 685 -12.60 2.84 16.49
C ALA A 685 -12.62 1.62 15.58
N MET A 686 -11.46 0.99 15.32
CA MET A 686 -11.37 -0.26 14.56
C MET A 686 -12.22 -1.36 15.21
N LEU A 687 -12.01 -1.64 16.50
CA LEU A 687 -12.72 -2.73 17.18
C LEU A 687 -14.24 -2.47 17.22
N THR A 688 -14.68 -1.23 17.46
CA THR A 688 -16.11 -0.92 17.43
C THR A 688 -16.71 -1.02 16.04
N LYS A 689 -16.01 -0.58 14.99
CA LYS A 689 -16.45 -0.72 13.59
C LYS A 689 -16.51 -2.18 13.13
N ALA A 690 -15.69 -3.05 13.71
CA ALA A 690 -15.77 -4.50 13.50
C ALA A 690 -17.08 -5.10 14.08
N GLY A 691 -17.89 -4.32 14.80
CA GLY A 691 -19.21 -4.71 15.30
C GLY A 691 -19.29 -4.88 16.81
N ILE A 692 -18.19 -4.65 17.54
CA ILE A 692 -18.14 -4.86 18.98
C ILE A 692 -18.75 -3.65 19.70
N GLY A 693 -19.65 -3.90 20.65
CA GLY A 693 -20.19 -2.86 21.53
C GLY A 693 -19.16 -2.42 22.56
N THR A 694 -19.07 -1.12 22.84
CA THR A 694 -18.09 -0.61 23.83
C THR A 694 -18.24 -1.25 25.21
N SER A 695 -19.48 -1.61 25.60
CA SER A 695 -19.76 -2.28 26.88
C SER A 695 -19.12 -3.66 27.03
N GLN A 696 -18.62 -4.26 25.94
CA GLN A 696 -17.90 -5.54 25.93
C GLN A 696 -16.38 -5.37 25.82
N ILE A 697 -15.86 -4.14 25.85
CA ILE A 697 -14.44 -3.86 25.71
C ILE A 697 -13.89 -3.35 27.05
N MET A 698 -12.85 -4.02 27.56
CA MET A 698 -12.02 -3.54 28.64
C MET A 698 -10.79 -2.88 28.03
N VAL A 699 -10.66 -1.57 28.18
CA VAL A 699 -9.57 -0.80 27.54
C VAL A 699 -8.26 -1.00 28.31
N GLY A 700 -7.19 -1.35 27.59
CA GLY A 700 -5.87 -1.57 28.16
C GLY A 700 -5.26 -0.34 28.81
N VAL A 701 -4.64 -0.53 29.97
CA VAL A 701 -3.97 0.50 30.77
C VAL A 701 -2.61 -0.04 31.20
N ALA A 702 -1.52 0.63 30.80
CA ALA A 702 -0.17 0.22 31.17
C ALA A 702 0.26 0.81 32.51
N SER A 703 0.93 0.00 33.33
CA SER A 703 1.66 0.38 34.56
C SER A 703 3.18 0.37 34.36
N TYR A 704 3.62 0.55 33.12
CA TYR A 704 5.02 0.62 32.74
C TYR A 704 5.17 1.62 31.60
N GLY A 705 6.42 1.93 31.26
CA GLY A 705 6.79 2.68 30.08
C GLY A 705 7.75 1.93 29.18
N ARG A 706 7.75 2.28 27.89
CA ARG A 706 8.79 1.88 26.93
C ARG A 706 9.85 2.97 26.86
N SER A 707 11.11 2.58 26.98
CA SER A 707 12.25 3.51 27.12
C SER A 707 13.25 3.45 25.97
N PHE A 708 13.89 4.59 25.71
CA PHE A 708 14.84 4.77 24.61
C PHE A 708 16.07 5.56 25.06
N GLU A 709 17.21 5.27 24.43
CA GLU A 709 18.40 6.13 24.43
C GLU A 709 18.24 7.19 23.35
N MET A 710 18.04 8.45 23.73
CA MET A 710 17.90 9.57 22.80
C MET A 710 19.18 9.80 21.98
N SER A 711 19.03 10.09 20.68
CA SER A 711 20.18 10.41 19.82
C SER A 711 20.85 11.74 20.19
N GLU A 712 20.08 12.69 20.71
CA GLU A 712 20.56 14.04 21.06
C GLU A 712 19.93 14.53 22.37
N ALA A 713 20.76 14.87 23.35
CA ALA A 713 20.33 15.45 24.61
C ALA A 713 19.51 16.73 24.37
N GLY A 714 18.34 16.84 25.02
CA GLY A 714 17.43 17.97 24.86
C GLY A 714 16.47 17.88 23.67
N CYS A 715 16.57 16.87 22.79
CA CYS A 715 15.59 16.59 21.75
C CYS A 715 14.68 15.42 22.16
N TYR A 716 13.55 15.70 22.80
CA TYR A 716 12.68 14.67 23.42
C TYR A 716 11.24 14.63 22.90
N ASN A 717 10.94 15.34 21.80
CA ASN A 717 9.61 15.30 21.19
C ASN A 717 9.52 14.18 20.14
N SER A 718 8.31 13.92 19.62
CA SER A 718 8.05 12.83 18.68
C SER A 718 8.74 12.95 17.31
N SER A 719 9.35 14.09 16.97
CA SER A 719 10.19 14.24 15.78
C SER A 719 11.69 13.98 16.04
N CYS A 720 12.07 13.78 17.31
CA CYS A 720 13.41 13.42 17.71
C CYS A 720 13.60 11.90 17.66
N THR A 721 14.86 11.47 17.58
CA THR A 721 15.21 10.06 17.35
C THR A 721 15.93 9.42 18.54
N TRP A 722 16.05 8.09 18.51
CA TRP A 722 16.78 7.27 19.46
C TRP A 722 17.83 6.39 18.77
N THR A 723 18.81 5.91 19.55
CA THR A 723 19.88 4.99 19.07
C THR A 723 19.75 3.57 19.60
N GLY A 724 18.87 3.34 20.56
CA GLY A 724 18.54 2.01 21.05
C GLY A 724 17.56 2.04 22.21
N ALA A 725 17.41 0.88 22.85
CA ALA A 725 16.67 0.72 24.10
C ALA A 725 17.27 1.62 25.21
N GLY A 726 16.41 2.20 26.04
CA GLY A 726 16.84 2.84 27.28
C GLY A 726 17.45 1.83 28.26
N GLU A 727 18.19 2.32 29.24
CA GLU A 727 18.78 1.49 30.29
C GLU A 727 17.73 0.65 31.02
N ALA A 728 18.12 -0.53 31.47
CA ALA A 728 17.24 -1.42 32.21
C ALA A 728 16.88 -0.84 33.59
N GLY A 729 15.62 -1.02 34.01
CA GLY A 729 15.20 -0.71 35.38
C GLY A 729 15.90 -1.59 36.42
N GLU A 730 16.03 -1.11 37.66
CA GLU A 730 16.72 -1.81 38.76
C GLU A 730 16.04 -3.14 39.16
N CYS A 731 14.70 -3.17 39.12
CA CYS A 731 13.86 -4.30 39.50
C CYS A 731 13.37 -5.10 38.29
N THR A 732 12.90 -4.40 37.24
CA THR A 732 12.42 -5.05 36.01
C THR A 732 13.56 -5.61 35.16
N ASN A 733 14.76 -5.05 35.29
CA ASN A 733 16.00 -5.54 34.69
C ASN A 733 15.91 -5.87 33.19
N THR A 734 15.11 -5.09 32.46
CA THR A 734 14.87 -5.25 31.02
C THR A 734 15.12 -3.91 30.33
N ALA A 735 16.09 -3.87 29.42
CA ALA A 735 16.37 -2.66 28.65
C ALA A 735 15.15 -2.28 27.78
N GLY A 736 14.84 -0.99 27.69
CA GLY A 736 13.67 -0.50 26.95
C GLY A 736 12.34 -0.62 27.69
N TYR A 737 12.35 -1.03 28.97
CA TYR A 737 11.17 -1.25 29.79
C TYR A 737 11.40 -0.76 31.23
N ILE A 738 10.54 0.12 31.73
CA ILE A 738 10.63 0.63 33.11
C ILE A 738 9.24 0.57 33.73
N SER A 739 9.11 -0.03 34.92
CA SER A 739 7.85 -0.05 35.67
C SER A 739 7.45 1.34 36.19
N ASN A 740 6.17 1.60 36.41
CA ASN A 740 5.72 2.89 36.96
C ASN A 740 6.31 3.16 38.35
N ALA A 741 6.52 2.12 39.17
CA ALA A 741 7.20 2.23 40.45
C ALA A 741 8.67 2.68 40.30
N GLU A 742 9.41 2.14 39.33
CA GLU A 742 10.77 2.57 39.02
C GLU A 742 10.80 4.00 38.47
N ILE A 743 9.88 4.38 37.56
CA ILE A 743 9.76 5.75 37.06
C ILE A 743 9.53 6.73 38.22
N ASN A 744 8.63 6.38 39.15
CA ASN A 744 8.38 7.19 40.34
C ASN A 744 9.60 7.28 41.26
N LEU A 745 10.41 6.22 41.36
CA LEU A 745 11.65 6.22 42.13
C LEU A 745 12.72 7.11 41.48
N ILE A 746 12.86 7.04 40.14
CA ILE A 746 13.76 7.91 39.37
C ILE A 746 13.39 9.38 39.61
N LEU A 747 12.12 9.74 39.50
CA LEU A 747 11.64 11.10 39.76
C LEU A 747 11.88 11.59 41.20
N GLN A 748 11.94 10.68 42.17
CA GLN A 748 12.18 11.02 43.57
C GLN A 748 13.67 11.13 43.93
N THR A 749 14.54 10.39 43.23
CA THR A 749 15.93 10.18 43.65
C THR A 749 16.97 10.72 42.68
N ASN A 750 16.59 10.96 41.41
CA ASN A 750 17.47 11.50 40.39
C ASN A 750 17.18 12.99 40.15
N ASP A 751 18.06 13.86 40.66
CA ASP A 751 17.97 15.32 40.50
C ASP A 751 18.06 15.78 39.03
N ASN A 752 18.55 14.93 38.11
CA ASN A 752 18.60 15.19 36.67
C ASN A 752 17.37 14.63 35.90
N SER A 753 16.32 14.22 36.61
CA SER A 753 15.08 13.77 35.98
C SER A 753 14.09 14.92 35.80
N GLN A 754 13.34 14.89 34.70
CA GLN A 754 12.28 15.84 34.42
C GLN A 754 11.07 15.12 33.80
N ALA A 755 9.89 15.37 34.35
CA ALA A 755 8.63 14.87 33.83
C ALA A 755 7.95 15.88 32.90
N TYR A 756 7.30 15.35 31.87
CA TYR A 756 6.56 16.07 30.86
C TYR A 756 5.21 15.39 30.63
N SER A 757 4.21 16.19 30.26
CA SER A 757 2.88 15.70 29.93
C SER A 757 2.37 16.45 28.70
N ASP A 758 1.88 15.69 27.71
CA ASP A 758 1.21 16.22 26.52
C ASP A 758 -0.32 16.12 26.69
N GLY A 759 -0.79 16.64 27.83
CA GLY A 759 -2.20 16.69 28.19
C GLY A 759 -2.80 15.30 28.45
N ASN A 760 -3.52 14.76 27.44
CA ASN A 760 -4.07 13.40 27.49
C ASN A 760 -3.38 12.45 26.50
N VAL A 761 -2.49 12.95 25.63
CA VAL A 761 -1.88 12.18 24.55
C VAL A 761 -0.87 11.18 25.09
N THR A 762 0.05 11.64 25.94
CA THR A 762 1.04 10.79 26.63
C THR A 762 1.72 11.56 27.77
N ASP A 763 2.35 10.82 28.69
CA ASP A 763 3.32 11.34 29.65
C ASP A 763 4.70 10.74 29.35
N PHE A 764 5.77 11.48 29.63
CA PHE A 764 7.13 10.95 29.53
C PHE A 764 8.07 11.60 30.53
N ILE A 765 9.17 10.93 30.85
CA ILE A 765 10.27 11.55 31.59
C ILE A 765 11.56 11.50 30.77
N VAL A 766 12.43 12.48 31.01
CA VAL A 766 13.83 12.46 30.56
C VAL A 766 14.72 12.46 31.79
N TYR A 767 15.75 11.60 31.82
CA TYR A 767 16.73 11.53 32.90
C TYR A 767 18.13 11.23 32.37
N ASN A 768 19.16 11.55 33.15
CA ASN A 768 20.56 11.36 32.76
C ASN A 768 20.89 11.96 31.36
N ASP A 769 20.29 13.11 31.03
CA ASP A 769 20.38 13.85 29.76
C ASP A 769 19.81 13.16 28.50
N THR A 770 19.88 11.83 28.40
CA THR A 770 19.52 11.08 27.17
C THR A 770 18.58 9.88 27.39
N GLN A 771 18.23 9.52 28.62
CA GLN A 771 17.23 8.47 28.84
C GLN A 771 15.83 9.04 28.71
N TRP A 772 15.00 8.44 27.87
CA TRP A 772 13.61 8.82 27.68
C TRP A 772 12.69 7.63 27.97
N VAL A 773 11.58 7.85 28.65
CA VAL A 773 10.54 6.81 28.82
C VAL A 773 9.15 7.41 28.73
N GLY A 774 8.36 6.89 27.79
CA GLY A 774 6.94 7.25 27.62
C GLY A 774 6.06 6.27 28.39
N TYR A 775 5.13 6.79 29.18
CA TYR A 775 4.32 6.02 30.14
C TYR A 775 2.99 6.74 30.44
N MET A 776 2.22 6.23 31.40
CA MET A 776 1.05 6.94 31.94
C MET A 776 1.18 7.21 33.43
N THR A 777 1.03 8.47 33.82
CA THR A 777 0.86 8.86 35.23
C THR A 777 -0.51 8.40 35.77
N ASN A 778 -0.64 8.34 37.10
CA ASN A 778 -1.93 8.09 37.76
C ASN A 778 -3.00 9.14 37.40
N GLU A 779 -2.59 10.39 37.14
CA GLU A 779 -3.49 11.44 36.68
C GLU A 779 -4.03 11.14 35.27
N THR A 780 -3.15 10.75 34.33
CA THR A 780 -3.54 10.35 32.98
C THR A 780 -4.40 9.09 32.98
N LYS A 781 -4.05 8.06 33.77
CA LYS A 781 -4.90 6.87 34.00
C LYS A 781 -6.31 7.27 34.44
N THR A 782 -6.43 8.19 35.39
CA THR A 782 -7.72 8.66 35.92
C THR A 782 -8.51 9.41 34.86
N LYS A 783 -7.89 10.36 34.15
CA LYS A 783 -8.54 11.14 33.07
C LYS A 783 -9.05 10.23 31.95
N ARG A 784 -8.22 9.27 31.50
CA ARG A 784 -8.61 8.32 30.45
C ARG A 784 -9.70 7.38 30.92
N THR A 785 -9.65 6.91 32.17
CA THR A 785 -10.75 6.10 32.75
C THR A 785 -12.09 6.84 32.69
N SER A 786 -12.14 8.11 33.09
CA SER A 786 -13.36 8.91 32.99
C SER A 786 -13.82 9.15 31.55
N TRP A 787 -12.88 9.23 30.60
CA TRP A 787 -13.20 9.29 29.18
C TRP A 787 -13.79 7.97 28.68
N TYR A 788 -13.24 6.82 29.10
CA TYR A 788 -13.79 5.50 28.78
C TYR A 788 -15.22 5.31 29.31
N GLU A 789 -15.48 5.75 30.55
CA GLU A 789 -16.84 5.79 31.11
C GLU A 789 -17.79 6.63 30.26
N GLY A 790 -17.33 7.78 29.75
CA GLY A 790 -18.11 8.66 28.86
C GLY A 790 -18.52 8.01 27.53
N TYR A 791 -17.74 7.04 27.05
CA TYR A 791 -18.03 6.23 25.87
C TYR A 791 -18.69 4.88 26.20
N ASN A 792 -19.17 4.69 27.44
CA ASN A 792 -19.82 3.45 27.86
C ASN A 792 -18.95 2.20 27.61
N PHE A 793 -17.63 2.32 27.78
CA PHE A 793 -16.76 1.14 27.74
C PHE A 793 -17.04 0.21 28.92
N GLY A 794 -16.86 -1.10 28.72
CA GLY A 794 -17.11 -2.12 29.74
C GLY A 794 -16.23 -1.97 30.98
N GLY A 795 -15.03 -1.40 30.80
CA GLY A 795 -14.08 -1.21 31.89
C GLY A 795 -12.65 -0.90 31.43
N THR A 796 -11.71 -1.08 32.35
CA THR A 796 -10.26 -1.05 32.08
C THR A 796 -9.60 -2.38 32.42
N ALA A 797 -8.54 -2.72 31.67
CA ALA A 797 -7.65 -3.84 31.92
C ALA A 797 -6.22 -3.34 32.17
N GLU A 798 -5.77 -3.38 33.42
CA GLU A 798 -4.46 -2.86 33.85
C GLU A 798 -3.38 -3.94 33.78
N TRP A 799 -2.36 -3.69 32.95
CA TRP A 799 -1.15 -4.50 32.82
C TRP A 799 0.08 -3.75 33.35
N ALA A 800 0.72 -4.16 34.43
CA ALA A 800 0.23 -5.07 35.45
C ALA A 800 0.23 -4.36 36.81
N ILE A 801 -0.52 -4.87 37.77
CA ILE A 801 -0.76 -4.16 39.05
C ILE A 801 0.45 -4.17 40.00
N ASP A 802 1.43 -5.04 39.73
CA ASP A 802 2.69 -5.15 40.47
C ASP A 802 3.81 -4.22 39.96
N LEU A 803 3.53 -3.37 38.95
CA LEU A 803 4.48 -2.47 38.28
C LEU A 803 4.33 -0.99 38.65
#